data_AF-A0A7W0P702-F1
#
_entry.id   AF-A0A7W0P702-F1
#
_cell.length_a   1.000
_cell.length_b   1.000
_cell.length_c   1.000
_cell.angle_alpha   90.00
_cell.angle_beta   90.00
_cell.angle_gamma   90.00
#
_symmetry.space_group_name_H-M   'P 1'
#
loop_
_entity.id
_entity.type
_entity.pdbx_description
1 polymer ?
#
loop_
_entity_poly.entity_id
_entity_poly.type
_entity_poly.pdbx_seq_one_letter_code
_entity_poly.pdbx_strand_id
1 'polypeptide(L)'
;MRAEATAPGVRLRRRKGSATRHVVRRAVAAVVLLAALGLLLGVSFAGSSARLAAGVHIAGVDVGGLTANEARRLLQRRAERLQNVPVVFTAGEQKWEIRPSRLGLTVDWAAAVQAARRDGDGFRPVRGLRRIGMRVFGTDLAPPTRVYDTALELKLKQIAETLDRPHREAAVKLRGLDPLVVPARTGRLLDRQAAAGVIVRALAAFTRTPVGLPVRVDAPTVTASDLAPAAEQARTALSKPVKLALDTTRWRVPRWRIAGLLDLPRNGGRSLGIGGPGAEAYLGRFARRVGHLPRNADFAVTSTGIRVVPAQEGLVVDLARTKKALLAAVLSPDERVAQVTVRTKSPSRTTAEARAMGITGLVGTYGTIYGGEPNRIHNVQLVARLIDRTLIAPGSTFSFNETTGERTTEKGFLDAPVIINGELQTGLGGGVCQVSTTVFNAAYEAGLKITARTNHALYIDHYPLARDATVNYPDLDLRFVNDTPRWLLLRTFVGSSSLTVNLYGTPTGRRVESETAPLVTTGSVPEKRISDPELYAGETVVEEYGSPPRSTSVRRLVYTKSGKLLHDDSWSSYYRGEYTVSRVGTKPRPEPKPEPPAAGTGKTETTPPATTTTGANPDSLAPSAPPAPPVTPPAPQP
;
A
#
# COMPACT_ATOMS: atom_id res chain seq x y z
N MET A 1 87.57 60.07 75.08
CA MET A 1 87.04 61.40 75.47
C MET A 1 85.52 61.30 75.43
N ARG A 2 84.85 61.52 76.58
CA ARG A 2 83.44 61.93 76.86
C ARG A 2 82.41 61.81 75.70
N ALA A 3 81.15 61.39 75.85
CA ALA A 3 80.26 61.04 76.96
C ALA A 3 78.92 60.53 76.34
N GLU A 4 78.09 59.81 77.12
CA GLU A 4 76.61 59.91 77.28
C GLU A 4 75.67 60.03 76.04
N ALA A 5 74.43 59.52 75.97
CA ALA A 5 73.56 58.72 76.82
C ALA A 5 72.24 58.39 76.05
N THR A 6 71.53 57.35 76.51
CA THR A 6 70.05 57.22 76.62
C THR A 6 69.09 57.29 75.40
N ALA A 7 68.60 56.11 74.97
CA ALA A 7 67.24 55.55 75.22
C ALA A 7 65.95 56.30 74.70
N PRO A 8 64.73 55.71 74.78
CA PRO A 8 64.05 55.14 73.59
C PRO A 8 62.53 55.45 73.47
N GLY A 9 61.92 55.06 72.33
CA GLY A 9 60.53 54.60 72.21
C GLY A 9 59.36 55.60 72.24
N VAL A 10 58.29 55.29 71.49
CA VAL A 10 56.86 55.25 71.90
C VAL A 10 55.87 55.51 70.73
N ARG A 11 55.09 54.46 70.44
CA ARG A 11 53.62 54.34 70.16
C ARG A 11 52.89 55.26 69.14
N LEU A 12 52.21 54.55 68.22
CA LEU A 12 50.84 54.72 67.72
C LEU A 12 50.01 55.89 68.30
N ARG A 13 49.50 56.77 67.42
CA ARG A 13 48.20 57.42 67.64
C ARG A 13 47.52 57.92 66.35
N ARG A 14 46.29 57.42 66.13
CA ARG A 14 45.21 58.02 65.32
C ARG A 14 45.21 59.56 65.38
N ARG A 15 45.12 60.23 64.23
CA ARG A 15 44.63 61.63 64.14
C ARG A 15 43.49 61.77 63.14
N LYS A 16 42.36 62.25 63.66
CA LYS A 16 41.08 62.58 63.01
C LYS A 16 41.16 63.92 62.25
N GLY A 17 40.56 64.02 61.06
CA GLY A 17 39.20 64.57 60.93
C GLY A 17 38.94 66.07 60.69
N SER A 18 39.87 66.89 60.19
CA SER A 18 39.58 68.33 59.93
C SER A 18 39.71 68.78 58.46
N ALA A 19 40.77 68.39 57.73
CA ALA A 19 40.98 68.83 56.34
C ALA A 19 39.95 68.23 55.34
N THR A 20 39.41 67.04 55.64
CA THR A 20 38.37 66.39 54.84
C THR A 20 37.06 67.17 54.84
N ARG A 21 36.74 67.93 55.91
CA ARG A 21 35.48 68.68 56.00
C ARG A 21 35.42 69.87 55.03
N HIS A 22 36.54 70.51 54.72
CA HIS A 22 36.57 71.66 53.80
C HIS A 22 36.55 71.22 52.32
N VAL A 23 37.23 70.13 51.99
CA VAL A 23 37.15 69.52 50.64
C VAL A 23 35.75 68.95 50.41
N VAL A 24 35.17 68.26 51.41
CA VAL A 24 33.78 67.78 51.34
C VAL A 24 32.81 68.96 51.28
N ARG A 25 32.99 70.05 52.03
CA ARG A 25 32.13 71.25 51.93
C ARG A 25 32.21 71.94 50.57
N ARG A 26 33.41 72.08 49.97
CA ARG A 26 33.58 72.66 48.64
C ARG A 26 33.02 71.75 47.54
N ALA A 27 33.20 70.43 47.67
CA ALA A 27 32.59 69.46 46.79
C ALA A 27 31.05 69.49 46.91
N VAL A 28 30.51 69.54 48.13
CA VAL A 28 29.06 69.68 48.37
C VAL A 28 28.54 71.01 47.83
N ALA A 29 29.24 72.13 48.03
CA ALA A 29 28.83 73.43 47.49
C ALA A 29 28.88 73.44 45.95
N ALA A 30 29.89 72.84 45.33
CA ALA A 30 29.97 72.67 43.88
C ALA A 30 28.84 71.75 43.36
N VAL A 31 28.53 70.65 44.06
CA VAL A 31 27.41 69.76 43.73
C VAL A 31 26.06 70.48 43.88
N VAL A 32 25.88 71.29 44.92
CA VAL A 32 24.67 72.10 45.13
C VAL A 32 24.55 73.19 44.06
N LEU A 33 25.66 73.84 43.67
CA LEU A 33 25.67 74.83 42.61
C LEU A 33 25.37 74.19 41.24
N LEU A 34 25.94 73.03 40.95
CA LEU A 34 25.65 72.25 39.75
C LEU A 34 24.22 71.72 39.73
N ALA A 35 23.69 71.31 40.89
CA ALA A 35 22.30 70.90 41.03
C ALA A 35 21.35 72.09 40.82
N ALA A 36 21.66 73.27 41.38
CA ALA A 36 20.89 74.49 41.19
C ALA A 36 20.96 74.98 39.74
N LEU A 37 22.13 74.95 39.11
CA LEU A 37 22.31 75.28 37.69
C LEU A 37 21.59 74.28 36.79
N GLY A 38 21.66 72.98 37.09
CA GLY A 38 20.91 71.93 36.41
C GLY A 38 19.39 72.07 36.59
N LEU A 39 18.92 72.52 37.76
CA LEU A 39 17.51 72.81 38.01
C LEU A 39 17.06 74.03 37.20
N LEU A 40 17.88 75.09 37.15
CA LEU A 40 17.60 76.34 36.45
C LEU A 40 17.57 76.12 34.92
N LEU A 41 18.59 75.44 34.37
CA LEU A 41 18.62 74.98 32.98
C LEU A 41 17.45 74.02 32.67
N GLY A 42 17.16 73.10 33.59
CA GLY A 42 16.04 72.18 33.48
C GLY A 42 14.68 72.87 33.42
N VAL A 43 14.49 73.99 34.13
CA VAL A 43 13.24 74.76 34.06
C VAL A 43 13.20 75.62 32.79
N SER A 44 14.30 76.29 32.41
CA SER A 44 14.38 77.15 31.22
C SER A 44 14.19 76.39 29.91
N PHE A 45 14.66 75.13 29.84
CA PHE A 45 14.55 74.28 28.64
C PHE A 45 13.44 73.23 28.72
N ALA A 46 12.61 73.24 29.77
CA ALA A 46 11.48 72.32 29.92
C ALA A 46 10.48 72.42 28.75
N GLY A 47 10.33 73.61 28.17
CA GLY A 47 9.40 73.89 27.07
C GLY A 47 7.94 73.50 27.37
N SER A 48 7.09 73.50 26.34
CA SER A 48 5.68 73.06 26.45
C SER A 48 5.58 71.53 26.56
N SER A 49 4.70 71.02 27.43
CA SER A 49 4.35 69.59 27.51
C SER A 49 3.52 69.12 26.30
N ALA A 50 2.97 70.05 25.52
CA ALA A 50 2.14 69.73 24.35
C ALA A 50 2.97 69.42 23.09
N ARG A 51 4.26 69.78 23.07
CA ARG A 51 5.16 69.61 21.92
C ARG A 51 6.27 68.59 22.23
N LEU A 52 6.66 67.85 21.20
CA LEU A 52 7.79 66.92 21.23
C LEU A 52 9.11 67.69 21.38
N ALA A 53 10.09 67.04 22.00
CA ALA A 53 11.42 67.61 22.20
C ALA A 53 12.11 67.88 20.86
N ALA A 54 12.85 68.98 20.76
CA ALA A 54 13.68 69.26 19.59
C ALA A 54 14.80 68.20 19.46
N GLY A 55 15.13 67.80 18.23
CA GLY A 55 16.12 66.75 17.96
C GLY A 55 15.56 65.32 17.94
N VAL A 56 14.24 65.15 18.14
CA VAL A 56 13.55 63.86 18.06
C VAL A 56 13.19 63.53 16.63
N HIS A 57 13.66 62.37 16.17
CA HIS A 57 13.36 61.78 14.89
C HIS A 57 12.57 60.49 15.10
N ILE A 58 11.65 60.18 14.19
CA ILE A 58 10.96 58.89 14.14
C ILE A 58 11.16 58.32 12.74
N ALA A 59 11.80 57.16 12.65
CA ALA A 59 12.21 56.54 11.39
C ALA A 59 13.00 57.51 10.48
N GLY A 60 13.85 58.35 11.06
CA GLY A 60 14.66 59.36 10.35
C GLY A 60 13.91 60.63 9.92
N VAL A 61 12.64 60.82 10.30
CA VAL A 61 11.90 62.07 10.07
C VAL A 61 11.93 62.92 11.33
N ASP A 62 12.40 64.16 11.21
CA ASP A 62 12.37 65.14 12.30
C ASP A 62 10.91 65.48 12.66
N VAL A 63 10.55 65.19 13.92
CA VAL A 63 9.24 65.50 14.50
C VAL A 63 9.38 66.46 15.68
N GLY A 64 10.59 66.97 15.93
CA GLY A 64 10.88 67.86 17.04
C GLY A 64 10.08 69.16 16.94
N GLY A 65 9.53 69.62 18.07
CA GLY A 65 8.73 70.85 18.12
C GLY A 65 7.29 70.72 17.62
N LEU A 66 6.90 69.60 17.00
CA LEU A 66 5.52 69.33 16.62
C LEU A 66 4.67 68.88 17.83
N THR A 67 3.36 69.11 17.76
CA THR A 67 2.42 68.43 18.67
C THR A 67 2.30 66.94 18.31
N ALA A 68 1.86 66.11 19.25
CA ALA A 68 1.67 64.67 19.01
C ALA A 68 0.74 64.38 17.80
N ASN A 69 -0.31 65.20 17.62
CA ASN A 69 -1.23 65.06 16.50
C ASN A 69 -0.62 65.50 15.17
N GLU A 70 0.19 66.56 15.16
CA GLU A 70 0.90 67.01 13.96
C GLU A 70 1.97 66.02 13.52
N ALA A 71 2.76 65.51 14.47
CA ALA A 71 3.77 64.48 14.22
C ALA A 71 3.14 63.20 13.64
N ARG A 72 2.04 62.73 14.25
CA ARG A 72 1.29 61.55 13.74
C ARG A 72 0.80 61.76 12.32
N ARG A 73 0.17 62.91 12.02
CA ARG A 73 -0.33 63.23 10.66
C ARG A 73 0.81 63.35 9.65
N LEU A 74 1.94 63.93 10.03
CA LEU A 74 3.12 64.05 9.16
C LEU A 74 3.66 62.67 8.77
N LEU A 75 3.87 61.80 9.76
CA LEU A 75 4.37 60.44 9.57
C LEU A 75 3.40 59.60 8.74
N GLN A 76 2.09 59.68 9.03
CA GLN A 76 1.06 58.97 8.29
C GLN A 76 1.03 59.38 6.80
N ARG A 77 1.00 60.68 6.49
CA ARG A 77 1.03 61.15 5.08
C ARG A 77 2.30 60.73 4.34
N ARG A 78 3.45 60.68 5.02
CA ARG A 78 4.70 60.23 4.41
C ARG A 78 4.69 58.72 4.19
N ALA A 79 4.10 57.95 5.10
CA ALA A 79 3.93 56.51 4.96
C ALA A 79 3.00 56.17 3.79
N GLU A 80 1.88 56.86 3.66
CA GLU A 80 0.92 56.69 2.56
C GLU A 80 1.55 56.96 1.19
N ARG A 81 2.44 57.96 1.07
CA ARG A 81 3.17 58.22 -0.19
C ARG A 81 4.15 57.11 -0.55
N LEU A 82 4.75 56.45 0.45
CA LEU A 82 5.77 55.42 0.25
C LEU A 82 5.23 53.98 0.32
N GLN A 83 3.93 53.79 0.56
CA GLN A 83 3.32 52.46 0.71
C GLN A 83 3.43 51.60 -0.57
N ASN A 84 3.49 52.26 -1.73
CA ASN A 84 3.60 51.64 -3.05
C ASN A 84 4.97 51.80 -3.69
N VAL A 85 5.90 52.50 -3.04
CA VAL A 85 7.28 52.67 -3.51
C VAL A 85 8.13 51.50 -2.99
N PRO A 86 8.69 50.65 -3.86
CA PRO A 86 9.45 49.48 -3.43
C PRO A 86 10.78 49.87 -2.76
N VAL A 87 11.22 49.03 -1.82
CA VAL A 87 12.61 48.97 -1.37
C VAL A 87 13.34 47.87 -2.15
N VAL A 88 14.54 48.17 -2.62
CA VAL A 88 15.39 47.21 -3.34
C VAL A 88 16.25 46.45 -2.31
N PHE A 89 16.09 45.14 -2.26
CA PHE A 89 16.93 44.24 -1.47
C PHE A 89 17.95 43.57 -2.36
N THR A 90 19.18 43.40 -1.87
CA THR A 90 20.31 42.91 -2.67
C THR A 90 21.08 41.80 -1.96
N ALA A 91 21.58 40.82 -2.72
CA ALA A 91 22.52 39.82 -2.23
C ALA A 91 23.41 39.34 -3.38
N GLY A 92 24.67 39.77 -3.40
CA GLY A 92 25.53 39.63 -4.58
C GLY A 92 24.98 40.43 -5.75
N GLU A 93 24.83 39.80 -6.93
CA GLU A 93 24.30 40.44 -8.14
C GLU A 93 22.76 40.44 -8.22
N GLN A 94 22.09 39.68 -7.35
CA GLN A 94 20.63 39.55 -7.35
C GLN A 94 19.96 40.71 -6.62
N LYS A 95 18.80 41.13 -7.15
CA LYS A 95 17.98 42.24 -6.64
C LYS A 95 16.52 41.83 -6.53
N TRP A 96 15.86 42.23 -5.46
CA TRP A 96 14.43 41.99 -5.24
C TRP A 96 13.74 43.27 -4.79
N GLU A 97 12.67 43.63 -5.47
CA GLU A 97 11.83 44.76 -5.09
C GLU A 97 10.69 44.28 -4.19
N ILE A 98 10.57 44.88 -3.01
CA ILE A 98 9.49 44.59 -2.06
C ILE A 98 8.77 45.88 -1.73
N ARG A 99 7.45 45.87 -1.91
CA ARG A 99 6.58 47.00 -1.58
C ARG A 99 5.99 46.79 -0.17
N PRO A 100 5.92 47.82 0.67
CA PRO A 100 5.27 47.73 1.97
C PRO A 100 3.83 47.21 1.90
N SER A 101 3.06 47.66 0.90
CA SER A 101 1.67 47.22 0.69
C SER A 101 1.50 45.73 0.43
N ARG A 102 2.50 45.07 -0.20
CA ARG A 102 2.45 43.62 -0.47
C ARG A 102 2.67 42.76 0.78
N LEU A 103 3.30 43.30 1.81
CA LEU A 103 3.53 42.59 3.08
C LEU A 103 2.51 42.96 4.16
N GLY A 104 1.51 43.78 3.84
CA GLY A 104 0.54 44.27 4.82
C GLY A 104 1.20 45.04 5.97
N LEU A 105 2.28 45.77 5.68
CA LEU A 105 3.02 46.51 6.70
C LEU A 105 2.10 47.58 7.34
N THR A 106 1.88 47.44 8.64
CA THR A 106 1.20 48.44 9.47
C THR A 106 2.19 48.97 10.50
N VAL A 107 2.23 50.29 10.62
CA VAL A 107 3.16 50.99 11.52
C VAL A 107 2.34 51.76 12.53
N ASP A 108 2.59 51.53 13.83
CA ASP A 108 1.89 52.23 14.89
C ASP A 108 2.57 53.58 15.18
N TRP A 109 2.25 54.56 14.34
CA TRP A 109 2.74 55.92 14.49
C TRP A 109 2.26 56.58 15.79
N ALA A 110 1.11 56.18 16.33
CA ALA A 110 0.60 56.71 17.58
C ALA A 110 1.47 56.23 18.76
N ALA A 111 1.79 54.94 18.81
CA ALA A 111 2.70 54.38 19.81
C ALA A 111 4.12 54.96 19.68
N ALA A 112 4.63 55.13 18.47
CA ALA A 112 5.95 55.74 18.23
C ALA A 112 6.01 57.19 18.74
N VAL A 113 4.98 58.00 18.45
CA VAL A 113 4.89 59.39 18.95
C VAL A 113 4.67 59.44 20.46
N GLN A 114 3.93 58.50 21.05
CA GLN A 114 3.77 58.40 22.50
C GLN A 114 5.08 58.00 23.20
N ALA A 115 5.87 57.11 22.61
CA ALA A 115 7.21 56.78 23.09
C ALA A 115 8.13 58.01 23.05
N ALA A 116 8.17 58.69 21.89
CA ALA A 116 8.89 59.94 21.70
C ALA A 116 8.52 61.03 22.72
N ARG A 117 7.23 61.12 23.06
CA ARG A 117 6.75 62.04 24.09
C ARG A 117 7.25 61.65 25.46
N ARG A 118 7.10 60.38 25.86
CA ARG A 118 7.51 59.88 27.18
C ARG A 118 9.01 60.06 27.43
N ASP A 119 9.84 59.81 26.43
CA ASP A 119 11.30 59.97 26.52
C ASP A 119 11.70 61.42 26.79
N GLY A 120 10.90 62.37 26.29
CA GLY A 120 11.07 63.81 26.51
C GLY A 120 10.14 64.45 27.52
N ASP A 121 9.46 63.68 28.38
CA ASP A 121 8.58 64.17 29.43
C ASP A 121 9.12 63.87 30.84
N GLY A 122 8.52 64.50 31.86
CA GLY A 122 8.89 64.34 33.27
C GLY A 122 8.55 65.56 34.12
N PHE A 123 8.90 65.52 35.41
CA PHE A 123 8.80 66.70 36.28
C PHE A 123 9.67 67.85 35.74
N ARG A 124 9.21 69.10 35.85
CA ARG A 124 9.72 70.27 35.09
C ARG A 124 11.25 70.36 34.93
N PRO A 125 12.07 70.28 35.99
CA PRO A 125 13.53 70.33 35.88
C PRO A 125 14.14 69.11 35.16
N VAL A 126 13.61 67.91 35.43
CA VAL A 126 14.05 66.66 34.80
C VAL A 126 13.69 66.66 33.30
N ARG A 127 12.53 67.22 32.95
CA ARG A 127 12.09 67.36 31.55
C ARG A 127 13.05 68.23 30.73
N GLY A 128 13.46 69.39 31.24
CA GLY A 128 14.39 70.24 30.49
C GLY A 128 15.78 69.63 30.33
N LEU A 129 16.30 68.93 31.34
CA LEU A 129 17.58 68.21 31.22
C LEU A 129 17.51 67.10 30.16
N ARG A 130 16.42 66.31 30.13
CA ARG A 130 16.19 65.30 29.07
C ARG A 130 16.10 65.95 27.69
N ARG A 131 15.37 67.07 27.56
CA ARG A 131 15.19 67.82 26.31
C ARG A 131 16.47 68.46 25.79
N ILE A 132 17.36 68.91 26.67
CA ILE A 132 18.71 69.34 26.29
C ILE A 132 19.50 68.16 25.73
N GLY A 133 19.47 67.00 26.39
CA GLY A 133 20.13 65.78 25.91
C GLY A 133 19.67 65.36 24.51
N MET A 134 18.36 65.27 24.27
CA MET A 134 17.82 64.93 22.95
C MET A 134 18.15 65.98 21.88
N ARG A 135 18.22 67.26 22.24
CA ARG A 135 18.59 68.32 21.30
C ARG A 135 20.07 68.28 20.91
N VAL A 136 20.95 67.90 21.84
CA VAL A 136 22.40 67.87 21.64
C VAL A 136 22.85 66.57 20.97
N PHE A 137 22.28 65.44 21.35
CA PHE A 137 22.69 64.11 20.87
C PHE A 137 21.77 63.51 19.82
N GLY A 138 20.56 64.06 19.64
CA GLY A 138 19.53 63.50 18.79
C GLY A 138 18.96 62.19 19.36
N THR A 139 17.70 61.90 19.03
CA THR A 139 17.09 60.58 19.30
C THR A 139 16.32 60.16 18.07
N ASP A 140 16.62 59.01 17.48
CA ASP A 140 15.81 58.42 16.41
C ASP A 140 15.12 57.15 16.90
N LEU A 141 13.79 57.13 16.82
CA LEU A 141 12.97 56.03 17.31
C LEU A 141 12.46 55.18 16.16
N ALA A 142 12.72 53.88 16.22
CA ALA A 142 12.10 52.91 15.33
C ALA A 142 10.63 52.67 15.75
N PRO A 143 9.67 52.86 14.84
CA PRO A 143 8.26 52.70 15.20
C PRO A 143 7.91 51.21 15.38
N PRO A 144 6.97 50.87 16.29
CA PRO A 144 6.41 49.52 16.36
C PRO A 144 5.76 49.15 15.03
N THR A 145 6.14 48.00 14.47
CA THR A 145 5.76 47.56 13.13
C THR A 145 5.14 46.16 13.21
N ARG A 146 4.10 45.94 12.40
CA ARG A 146 3.52 44.61 12.19
C ARG A 146 3.42 44.35 10.70
N VAL A 147 3.70 43.12 10.31
CA VAL A 147 3.55 42.63 8.94
C VAL A 147 2.67 41.39 8.95
N TYR A 148 2.19 41.00 7.79
CA TYR A 148 1.54 39.70 7.64
C TYR A 148 2.60 38.62 7.50
N ASP A 149 2.82 37.85 8.57
CA ASP A 149 3.91 36.86 8.67
C ASP A 149 3.91 35.87 7.49
N THR A 150 2.74 35.39 7.06
CA THR A 150 2.62 34.48 5.92
C THR A 150 3.12 35.09 4.60
N ALA A 151 2.84 36.39 4.37
CA ALA A 151 3.34 37.07 3.17
C ALA A 151 4.86 37.30 3.23
N LEU A 152 5.39 37.59 4.43
CA LEU A 152 6.84 37.72 4.64
C LEU A 152 7.55 36.38 4.42
N GLU A 153 7.05 35.29 5.00
CA GLU A 153 7.59 33.94 4.83
C GLU A 153 7.54 33.48 3.38
N LEU A 154 6.43 33.71 2.68
CA LEU A 154 6.32 33.42 1.26
C LEU A 154 7.37 34.20 0.46
N LYS A 155 7.60 35.48 0.80
CA LYS A 155 8.59 36.30 0.10
C LYS A 155 10.02 35.84 0.39
N LEU A 156 10.32 35.50 1.64
CA LEU A 156 11.62 34.92 2.04
C LEU A 156 11.87 33.59 1.33
N LYS A 157 10.84 32.74 1.17
CA LYS A 157 10.92 31.50 0.40
C LYS A 157 11.25 31.77 -1.08
N GLN A 158 10.57 32.72 -1.72
CA GLN A 158 10.86 33.09 -3.12
C GLN A 158 12.29 33.62 -3.30
N ILE A 159 12.77 34.42 -2.35
CA ILE A 159 14.15 34.93 -2.38
C ILE A 159 15.12 33.75 -2.22
N ALA A 160 14.89 32.89 -1.23
CA ALA A 160 15.66 31.67 -0.99
C ALA A 160 15.72 30.76 -2.22
N GLU A 161 14.62 30.53 -2.94
CA GLU A 161 14.62 29.70 -4.16
C GLU A 161 15.59 30.20 -5.24
N THR A 162 15.82 31.52 -5.31
CA THR A 162 16.75 32.13 -6.27
C THR A 162 18.18 32.29 -5.74
N LEU A 163 18.34 32.46 -4.44
CA LEU A 163 19.60 32.80 -3.77
C LEU A 163 20.30 31.58 -3.18
N ASP A 164 19.54 30.65 -2.61
CA ASP A 164 20.06 29.50 -1.87
C ASP A 164 20.77 28.54 -2.83
N ARG A 165 22.05 28.33 -2.56
CA ARG A 165 22.88 27.34 -3.20
C ARG A 165 23.38 26.42 -2.08
N PRO A 166 22.70 25.31 -1.78
CA PRO A 166 23.15 24.41 -0.71
C PRO A 166 24.54 23.86 -1.02
N HIS A 167 25.28 23.53 0.02
CA HIS A 167 26.59 22.93 -0.14
C HIS A 167 26.50 21.59 -0.87
N ARG A 168 27.62 21.16 -1.46
CA ARG A 168 27.78 19.81 -1.98
C ARG A 168 28.89 19.11 -1.22
N GLU A 169 28.57 17.97 -0.67
CA GLU A 169 29.55 17.12 0.02
C GLU A 169 30.57 16.56 -0.96
N ALA A 170 31.79 16.31 -0.48
CA ALA A 170 32.75 15.54 -1.24
C ALA A 170 32.22 14.13 -1.48
N ALA A 171 32.67 13.50 -2.56
CA ALA A 171 32.27 12.13 -2.90
C ALA A 171 33.41 11.40 -3.60
N VAL A 172 33.42 10.07 -3.50
CA VAL A 172 34.29 9.23 -4.34
C VAL A 172 33.48 8.71 -5.52
N LYS A 173 34.00 8.88 -6.74
CA LYS A 173 33.41 8.35 -7.98
C LYS A 173 34.43 7.49 -8.72
N LEU A 174 33.96 6.54 -9.51
CA LEU A 174 34.82 5.74 -10.38
C LEU A 174 34.84 6.31 -11.80
N ARG A 175 36.04 6.47 -12.36
CA ARG A 175 36.28 6.63 -13.79
C ARG A 175 36.86 5.31 -14.32
N GLY A 176 35.99 4.45 -14.84
CA GLY A 176 36.38 3.06 -15.11
C GLY A 176 36.65 2.31 -13.80
N LEU A 177 37.91 1.96 -13.54
CA LEU A 177 38.35 1.33 -12.29
C LEU A 177 39.17 2.26 -11.39
N ASP A 178 39.29 3.54 -11.76
CA ASP A 178 40.06 4.52 -11.00
C ASP A 178 39.15 5.34 -10.07
N PRO A 179 39.33 5.29 -8.74
CA PRO A 179 38.58 6.10 -7.80
C PRO A 179 39.12 7.53 -7.73
N LEU A 180 38.23 8.47 -8.04
CA LEU A 180 38.46 9.91 -8.04
C LEU A 180 37.67 10.56 -6.91
N VAL A 181 38.35 11.39 -6.11
CA VAL A 181 37.70 12.23 -5.10
C VAL A 181 37.18 13.49 -5.79
N VAL A 182 35.86 13.67 -5.76
CA VAL A 182 35.20 14.90 -6.17
C VAL A 182 35.18 15.85 -4.97
N PRO A 183 35.80 17.04 -5.07
CA PRO A 183 35.87 17.96 -3.94
C PRO A 183 34.50 18.52 -3.56
N ALA A 184 34.34 18.82 -2.27
CA ALA A 184 33.17 19.50 -1.74
C ALA A 184 33.07 20.93 -2.28
N ARG A 185 31.84 21.48 -2.31
CA ARG A 185 31.59 22.88 -2.68
C ARG A 185 30.81 23.56 -1.57
N THR A 186 31.36 24.66 -1.05
CA THR A 186 30.70 25.50 -0.06
C THR A 186 29.42 26.10 -0.63
N GLY A 187 28.35 26.00 0.15
CA GLY A 187 27.05 26.57 -0.14
C GLY A 187 26.86 27.93 0.50
N ARG A 188 25.73 28.54 0.15
CA ARG A 188 25.33 29.86 0.60
C ARG A 188 23.81 29.90 0.71
N LEU A 189 23.31 30.29 1.88
CA LEU A 189 21.88 30.28 2.18
C LEU A 189 21.45 31.63 2.77
N LEU A 190 20.23 32.06 2.48
CA LEU A 190 19.61 33.20 3.14
C LEU A 190 19.50 32.93 4.65
N ASP A 191 19.96 33.88 5.47
CA ASP A 191 19.64 33.87 6.90
C ASP A 191 18.22 34.42 7.06
N ARG A 192 17.23 33.53 7.05
CA ARG A 192 15.81 33.90 7.01
C ARG A 192 15.39 34.75 8.20
N GLN A 193 15.88 34.42 9.40
CA GLN A 193 15.54 35.12 10.62
C GLN A 193 16.14 36.53 10.63
N ALA A 194 17.43 36.67 10.29
CA ALA A 194 18.05 37.98 10.18
C ALA A 194 17.45 38.79 9.03
N ALA A 195 17.14 38.15 7.89
CA ALA A 195 16.56 38.79 6.71
C ALA A 195 15.15 39.31 6.96
N ALA A 196 14.31 38.57 7.67
CA ALA A 196 12.99 39.02 8.11
C ALA A 196 13.07 40.36 8.84
N GLY A 197 13.95 40.45 9.85
CA GLY A 197 14.16 41.67 10.61
C GLY A 197 14.71 42.83 9.77
N VAL A 198 15.63 42.54 8.84
CA VAL A 198 16.18 43.55 7.92
C VAL A 198 15.10 44.08 6.97
N ILE A 199 14.26 43.21 6.40
CA ILE A 199 13.19 43.58 5.48
C ILE A 199 12.15 44.46 6.19
N VAL A 200 11.67 44.05 7.37
CA VAL A 200 10.65 44.81 8.12
C VAL A 200 11.17 46.20 8.49
N ARG A 201 12.40 46.30 9.03
CA ARG A 201 13.00 47.59 9.40
C ARG A 201 13.20 48.49 8.18
N ALA A 202 13.69 47.95 7.07
CA ALA A 202 13.93 48.72 5.85
C ALA A 202 12.63 49.24 5.22
N LEU A 203 11.55 48.46 5.23
CA LEU A 203 10.25 48.88 4.71
C LEU A 203 9.56 49.92 5.60
N ALA A 204 9.79 49.87 6.93
CA ALA A 204 9.28 50.83 7.90
C ALA A 204 10.02 52.18 7.87
N ALA A 205 11.25 52.21 7.37
CA ALA A 205 12.01 53.44 7.17
C ALA A 205 11.44 54.28 6.01
N PHE A 206 11.67 55.59 6.03
CA PHE A 206 11.27 56.49 4.93
C PHE A 206 12.31 56.61 3.81
N THR A 207 13.46 55.92 3.91
CA THR A 207 14.48 55.87 2.87
C THR A 207 14.19 54.71 1.90
N ARG A 208 14.65 54.85 0.65
CA ARG A 208 14.52 53.83 -0.40
C ARG A 208 15.87 53.46 -0.99
N THR A 209 16.89 53.46 -0.15
CA THR A 209 18.24 53.00 -0.52
C THR A 209 18.27 51.48 -0.60
N PRO A 210 19.09 50.89 -1.48
CA PRO A 210 19.26 49.44 -1.53
C PRO A 210 19.74 48.87 -0.19
N VAL A 211 19.18 47.72 0.23
CA VAL A 211 19.51 47.06 1.50
C VAL A 211 20.06 45.66 1.24
N GLY A 212 21.22 45.34 1.82
CA GLY A 212 21.81 44.00 1.74
C GLY A 212 21.04 42.99 2.60
N LEU A 213 20.71 41.84 2.02
CA LEU A 213 20.14 40.72 2.79
C LEU A 213 21.25 39.91 3.46
N PRO A 214 21.08 39.50 4.73
CA PRO A 214 22.04 38.68 5.43
C PRO A 214 22.03 37.27 4.85
N VAL A 215 23.22 36.77 4.57
CA VAL A 215 23.45 35.47 3.97
C VAL A 215 24.47 34.73 4.82
N ARG A 216 24.18 33.47 5.10
CA ARG A 216 25.07 32.60 5.87
C ARG A 216 25.79 31.62 4.94
N VAL A 217 27.02 31.30 5.32
CA VAL A 217 27.82 30.27 4.67
C VAL A 217 27.28 28.91 5.12
N ASP A 218 26.99 28.04 4.16
CA ASP A 218 26.61 26.64 4.39
C ASP A 218 27.83 25.78 4.08
N ALA A 219 28.59 25.39 5.10
CA ALA A 219 29.82 24.64 4.92
C ALA A 219 29.53 23.13 4.81
N PRO A 220 30.20 22.41 3.89
CA PRO A 220 30.07 20.96 3.80
C PRO A 220 30.65 20.28 5.05
N THR A 221 30.07 19.14 5.43
CA THR A 221 30.51 18.37 6.60
C THR A 221 31.59 17.34 6.26
N VAL A 222 31.75 17.02 4.97
CA VAL A 222 32.73 16.07 4.46
C VAL A 222 33.52 16.72 3.32
N THR A 223 34.82 16.81 3.53
CA THR A 223 35.79 17.40 2.61
C THR A 223 36.51 16.32 1.78
N ALA A 224 37.30 16.75 0.79
CA ALA A 224 38.13 15.83 0.01
C ALA A 224 39.17 15.09 0.87
N SER A 225 39.71 15.77 1.90
CA SER A 225 40.69 15.17 2.81
C SER A 225 40.07 14.03 3.64
N ASP A 226 38.81 14.20 4.06
CA ASP A 226 38.09 13.18 4.83
C ASP A 226 37.86 11.88 4.03
N LEU A 227 37.83 11.99 2.70
CA LEU A 227 37.61 10.86 1.79
C LEU A 227 38.89 10.24 1.25
N ALA A 228 40.07 10.79 1.55
CA ALA A 228 41.34 10.23 1.10
C ALA A 228 41.53 8.76 1.54
N PRO A 229 41.24 8.35 2.80
CA PRO A 229 41.33 6.95 3.20
C PRO A 229 40.38 6.03 2.41
N ALA A 230 39.15 6.49 2.16
CA ALA A 230 38.17 5.71 1.41
C ALA A 230 38.55 5.57 -0.07
N ALA A 231 39.18 6.59 -0.67
CA ALA A 231 39.71 6.52 -2.02
C ALA A 231 40.86 5.50 -2.12
N GLU A 232 41.80 5.47 -1.16
CA GLU A 232 42.86 4.46 -1.12
C GLU A 232 42.29 3.04 -0.92
N GLN A 233 41.33 2.89 -0.02
CA GLN A 233 40.60 1.63 0.17
C GLN A 233 39.94 1.16 -1.13
N ALA A 234 39.32 2.07 -1.89
CA ALA A 234 38.76 1.75 -3.20
C ALA A 234 39.83 1.33 -4.21
N ARG A 235 41.01 1.96 -4.22
CA ARG A 235 42.15 1.53 -5.06
C ARG A 235 42.60 0.12 -4.71
N THR A 236 42.77 -0.18 -3.42
CA THR A 236 43.10 -1.52 -2.94
C THR A 236 42.03 -2.54 -3.34
N ALA A 237 40.76 -2.19 -3.15
CA ALA A 237 39.62 -3.02 -3.57
C ALA A 237 39.64 -3.35 -5.06
N LEU A 238 40.05 -2.41 -5.90
CA LEU A 238 40.07 -2.53 -7.35
C LEU A 238 41.42 -2.97 -7.93
N SER A 239 42.43 -3.25 -7.11
CA SER A 239 43.77 -3.64 -7.56
C SER A 239 43.79 -5.04 -8.21
N LYS A 240 43.11 -6.00 -7.59
CA LYS A 240 43.15 -7.42 -7.93
C LYS A 240 41.77 -8.08 -7.77
N PRO A 241 41.49 -9.20 -8.45
CA PRO A 241 40.28 -9.99 -8.22
C PRO A 241 40.21 -10.50 -6.77
N VAL A 242 39.01 -10.89 -6.32
CA VAL A 242 38.77 -11.57 -5.04
C VAL A 242 38.09 -12.91 -5.30
N LYS A 243 38.27 -13.90 -4.43
CA LYS A 243 37.58 -15.20 -4.52
C LYS A 243 36.51 -15.30 -3.44
N LEU A 244 35.27 -15.62 -3.82
CA LEU A 244 34.26 -16.12 -2.87
C LEU A 244 34.52 -17.60 -2.63
N ALA A 245 34.44 -18.04 -1.37
CA ALA A 245 34.75 -19.40 -0.96
C ALA A 245 33.62 -20.03 -0.15
N LEU A 246 33.20 -21.25 -0.52
CA LEU A 246 32.35 -22.10 0.28
C LEU A 246 32.94 -23.52 0.21
N ASP A 247 33.34 -24.08 1.35
CA ASP A 247 34.01 -25.38 1.46
C ASP A 247 35.21 -25.53 0.51
N THR A 248 35.13 -26.40 -0.50
CA THR A 248 36.14 -26.58 -1.55
C THR A 248 35.90 -25.71 -2.79
N THR A 249 34.68 -25.16 -2.94
CA THR A 249 34.29 -24.41 -4.14
C THR A 249 34.75 -22.96 -4.05
N ARG A 250 35.28 -22.43 -5.16
CA ARG A 250 35.80 -21.06 -5.25
C ARG A 250 35.24 -20.36 -6.48
N TRP A 251 34.75 -19.14 -6.33
CA TRP A 251 34.27 -18.30 -7.43
C TRP A 251 35.09 -17.03 -7.53
N ARG A 252 35.68 -16.78 -8.71
CA ARG A 252 36.46 -15.57 -8.99
C ARG A 252 35.53 -14.38 -9.24
N VAL A 253 35.73 -13.29 -8.51
CA VAL A 253 35.07 -12.01 -8.71
C VAL A 253 36.10 -11.03 -9.30
N PRO A 254 36.00 -10.69 -10.60
CA PRO A 254 36.96 -9.81 -11.26
C PRO A 254 36.78 -8.34 -10.84
N ARG A 255 37.80 -7.52 -11.09
CA ARG A 255 37.89 -6.10 -10.67
C ARG A 255 36.68 -5.26 -11.10
N TRP A 256 36.25 -5.39 -12.36
CA TRP A 256 35.07 -4.69 -12.89
C TRP A 256 33.77 -5.12 -12.22
N ARG A 257 33.72 -6.35 -11.67
CA ARG A 257 32.60 -6.76 -10.85
C ARG A 257 32.67 -6.10 -9.49
N ILE A 258 33.82 -6.15 -8.82
CA ILE A 258 34.05 -5.47 -7.53
C ILE A 258 33.63 -3.99 -7.63
N ALA A 259 34.02 -3.28 -8.68
CA ALA A 259 33.62 -1.90 -8.93
C ALA A 259 32.09 -1.66 -8.89
N GLY A 260 31.30 -2.61 -9.41
CA GLY A 260 29.84 -2.56 -9.34
C GLY A 260 29.23 -3.04 -8.02
N LEU A 261 30.03 -3.61 -7.11
CA LEU A 261 29.60 -4.03 -5.77
C LEU A 261 29.95 -3.00 -4.70
N LEU A 262 30.90 -2.10 -4.95
CA LEU A 262 31.34 -1.08 -4.01
C LEU A 262 30.28 0.00 -3.83
N ASP A 263 29.92 0.27 -2.57
CA ASP A 263 29.17 1.45 -2.19
C ASP A 263 30.16 2.53 -1.78
N LEU A 264 30.32 3.53 -2.64
CA LEU A 264 31.31 4.60 -2.50
C LEU A 264 30.73 5.76 -1.66
N PRO A 265 31.54 6.39 -0.80
CA PRO A 265 31.09 7.51 0.01
C PRO A 265 30.58 8.67 -0.86
N ARG A 266 29.37 9.12 -0.56
CA ARG A 266 28.66 10.25 -1.18
C ARG A 266 27.66 10.82 -0.19
N ASN A 267 27.19 12.05 -0.42
CA ASN A 267 26.12 12.68 0.37
C ASN A 267 26.41 12.68 1.89
N GLY A 268 27.66 12.95 2.29
CA GLY A 268 28.07 12.98 3.69
C GLY A 268 28.56 11.64 4.26
N GLY A 269 28.47 10.54 3.49
CA GLY A 269 29.10 9.27 3.85
C GLY A 269 30.63 9.36 3.79
N ARG A 270 31.33 8.66 4.71
CA ARG A 270 32.81 8.63 4.78
C ARG A 270 33.40 7.26 4.49
N SER A 271 32.62 6.19 4.65
CA SER A 271 33.10 4.81 4.56
C SER A 271 32.82 4.18 3.21
N LEU A 272 33.69 3.25 2.82
CA LEU A 272 33.48 2.32 1.72
C LEU A 272 32.70 1.09 2.21
N GLY A 273 31.77 0.61 1.40
CA GLY A 273 31.00 -0.60 1.70
C GLY A 273 30.84 -1.54 0.51
N ILE A 274 30.14 -2.66 0.74
CA ILE A 274 29.58 -3.51 -0.32
C ILE A 274 28.06 -3.33 -0.31
N GLY A 275 27.52 -2.67 -1.33
CA GLY A 275 26.13 -2.22 -1.30
C GLY A 275 25.64 -1.64 -2.63
N GLY A 276 24.38 -1.20 -2.62
CA GLY A 276 23.70 -0.66 -3.78
C GLY A 276 23.15 -1.70 -4.77
N PRO A 277 22.47 -1.25 -5.84
CA PRO A 277 21.71 -2.11 -6.75
C PRO A 277 22.57 -3.18 -7.44
N GLY A 278 23.82 -2.84 -7.78
CA GLY A 278 24.75 -3.79 -8.41
C GLY A 278 25.15 -4.93 -7.48
N ALA A 279 25.42 -4.62 -6.20
CA ALA A 279 25.71 -5.61 -5.17
C ALA A 279 24.51 -6.52 -4.90
N GLU A 280 23.31 -5.95 -4.79
CA GLU A 280 22.08 -6.71 -4.55
C GLU A 280 21.75 -7.65 -5.71
N ALA A 281 21.85 -7.17 -6.95
CA ALA A 281 21.58 -7.99 -8.12
C ALA A 281 22.60 -9.14 -8.27
N TYR A 282 23.89 -8.86 -8.06
CA TYR A 282 24.94 -9.88 -8.17
C TYR A 282 24.83 -10.92 -7.04
N LEU A 283 24.80 -10.47 -5.78
CA LEU A 283 24.78 -11.36 -4.63
C LEU A 283 23.44 -12.12 -4.53
N GLY A 284 22.33 -11.54 -4.99
CA GLY A 284 21.05 -12.24 -5.09
C GLY A 284 21.08 -13.39 -6.10
N ARG A 285 21.67 -13.18 -7.29
CA ARG A 285 21.88 -14.28 -8.27
C ARG A 285 22.85 -15.32 -7.74
N PHE A 286 23.93 -14.88 -7.09
CA PHE A 286 24.89 -15.78 -6.45
C PHE A 286 24.23 -16.64 -5.38
N ALA A 287 23.41 -16.06 -4.51
CA ALA A 287 22.69 -16.77 -3.46
C ALA A 287 21.72 -17.83 -4.01
N ARG A 288 21.03 -17.57 -5.13
CA ARG A 288 20.17 -18.57 -5.79
C ARG A 288 20.94 -19.70 -6.48
N ARG A 289 22.19 -19.46 -6.87
CA ARG A 289 23.06 -20.47 -7.49
C ARG A 289 23.67 -21.40 -6.44
N VAL A 290 24.08 -20.82 -5.31
CA VAL A 290 24.74 -21.56 -4.21
C VAL A 290 23.71 -22.21 -3.29
N GLY A 291 22.61 -21.51 -3.02
CA GLY A 291 21.54 -21.97 -2.15
C GLY A 291 20.40 -22.65 -2.91
N HIS A 292 19.50 -23.25 -2.15
CA HIS A 292 18.23 -23.81 -2.62
C HIS A 292 17.17 -23.61 -1.55
N LEU A 293 15.91 -23.42 -1.96
CA LEU A 293 14.80 -23.26 -1.03
C LEU A 293 14.48 -24.60 -0.34
N PRO A 294 14.00 -24.57 0.91
CA PRO A 294 13.54 -25.79 1.55
C PRO A 294 12.35 -26.37 0.79
N ARG A 295 12.25 -27.70 0.79
CA ARG A 295 11.09 -28.42 0.26
C ARG A 295 10.32 -29.00 1.42
N ASN A 296 9.03 -28.65 1.51
CA ASN A 296 8.13 -29.26 2.47
C ASN A 296 8.03 -30.77 2.22
N ALA A 297 7.82 -31.54 3.29
CA ALA A 297 7.36 -32.91 3.10
C ALA A 297 6.05 -32.89 2.29
N ASP A 298 5.77 -33.95 1.55
CA ASP A 298 4.57 -34.06 0.72
C ASP A 298 4.04 -35.50 0.73
N PHE A 299 2.95 -35.75 0.01
CA PHE A 299 2.28 -37.05 -0.05
C PHE A 299 2.20 -37.55 -1.49
N ALA A 300 2.90 -38.65 -1.78
CA ALA A 300 2.81 -39.34 -3.05
C ALA A 300 1.73 -40.43 -2.98
N VAL A 301 0.83 -40.45 -3.96
CA VAL A 301 -0.10 -41.56 -4.17
C VAL A 301 0.63 -42.65 -4.94
N THR A 302 0.57 -43.88 -4.45
CA THR A 302 1.20 -45.07 -5.01
C THR A 302 0.16 -46.17 -5.17
N SER A 303 0.48 -47.24 -5.89
CA SER A 303 -0.41 -48.41 -6.06
C SER A 303 -0.81 -49.06 -4.73
N THR A 304 0.02 -48.94 -3.69
CA THR A 304 -0.19 -49.55 -2.37
C THR A 304 -0.69 -48.55 -1.32
N GLY A 305 -1.04 -47.31 -1.68
CA GLY A 305 -1.53 -46.29 -0.74
C GLY A 305 -0.73 -44.98 -0.79
N ILE A 306 -0.59 -44.30 0.36
CA ILE A 306 0.11 -43.01 0.47
C ILE A 306 1.52 -43.18 1.04
N ARG A 307 2.51 -42.56 0.39
CA ARG A 307 3.88 -42.45 0.88
C ARG A 307 4.24 -41.00 1.17
N VAL A 308 4.79 -40.74 2.36
CA VAL A 308 5.36 -39.44 2.70
C VAL A 308 6.64 -39.22 1.89
N VAL A 309 6.65 -38.15 1.09
CA VAL A 309 7.85 -37.59 0.46
C VAL A 309 8.57 -36.76 1.54
N PRO A 310 9.82 -37.11 1.92
CA PRO A 310 10.51 -36.39 2.98
C PRO A 310 10.74 -34.91 2.66
N ALA A 311 10.66 -34.09 3.71
CA ALA A 311 11.06 -32.69 3.64
C ALA A 311 12.57 -32.59 3.44
N GLN A 312 13.01 -31.49 2.84
CA GLN A 312 14.42 -31.21 2.63
C GLN A 312 14.73 -29.80 3.12
N GLU A 313 15.78 -29.71 3.93
CA GLU A 313 16.31 -28.44 4.40
C GLU A 313 16.74 -27.58 3.22
N GLY A 314 16.49 -26.28 3.31
CA GLY A 314 16.99 -25.30 2.37
C GLY A 314 18.38 -24.83 2.79
N LEU A 315 19.19 -24.44 1.82
CA LEU A 315 20.46 -23.77 2.04
C LEU A 315 20.35 -22.32 1.59
N VAL A 316 20.56 -21.37 2.50
CA VAL A 316 20.43 -19.94 2.23
C VAL A 316 21.74 -19.23 2.53
N VAL A 317 22.23 -18.43 1.58
CA VAL A 317 23.40 -17.58 1.80
C VAL A 317 23.05 -16.43 2.77
N ASP A 318 23.83 -16.30 3.83
CA ASP A 318 23.80 -15.12 4.71
C ASP A 318 24.51 -13.97 4.00
N LEU A 319 23.70 -13.14 3.32
CA LEU A 319 24.19 -12.00 2.55
C LEU A 319 24.90 -10.97 3.42
N ALA A 320 24.50 -10.77 4.68
CA ALA A 320 25.10 -9.76 5.55
C ALA A 320 26.52 -10.18 5.93
N ARG A 321 26.69 -11.42 6.42
CA ARG A 321 28.01 -11.97 6.77
C ARG A 321 28.90 -12.10 5.53
N THR A 322 28.33 -12.53 4.39
CA THR A 322 29.07 -12.64 3.12
C THR A 322 29.52 -11.27 2.60
N LYS A 323 28.68 -10.22 2.69
CA LYS A 323 29.08 -8.84 2.33
C LYS A 323 30.22 -8.33 3.22
N LYS A 324 30.16 -8.60 4.54
CA LYS A 324 31.22 -8.23 5.48
C LYS A 324 32.54 -8.94 5.16
N ALA A 325 32.50 -10.24 4.92
CA ALA A 325 33.68 -11.02 4.51
C ALA A 325 34.22 -10.55 3.15
N LEU A 326 33.34 -10.22 2.21
CA LEU A 326 33.71 -9.67 0.92
C LEU A 326 34.39 -8.31 1.04
N LEU A 327 33.88 -7.41 1.88
CA LEU A 327 34.49 -6.11 2.14
C LEU A 327 35.90 -6.29 2.73
N ALA A 328 36.07 -7.14 3.74
CA ALA A 328 37.38 -7.43 4.32
C ALA A 328 38.36 -7.98 3.26
N ALA A 329 37.91 -8.92 2.44
CA ALA A 329 38.75 -9.55 1.42
C ALA A 329 39.14 -8.61 0.27
N VAL A 330 38.27 -7.67 -0.14
CA VAL A 330 38.66 -6.68 -1.16
C VAL A 330 39.62 -5.63 -0.60
N LEU A 331 39.54 -5.33 0.69
CA LEU A 331 40.46 -4.40 1.36
C LEU A 331 41.81 -5.03 1.71
N SER A 332 41.94 -6.36 1.67
CA SER A 332 43.19 -7.07 1.90
C SER A 332 44.14 -6.98 0.69
N PRO A 333 45.43 -6.62 0.86
CA PRO A 333 46.40 -6.58 -0.22
C PRO A 333 46.82 -7.98 -0.72
N ASP A 334 46.84 -8.97 0.20
CA ASP A 334 47.41 -10.30 -0.04
C ASP A 334 46.36 -11.41 0.02
N GLU A 335 45.61 -11.50 1.12
CA GLU A 335 44.59 -12.53 1.32
C GLU A 335 43.22 -12.09 0.80
N ARG A 336 43.01 -12.28 -0.51
CA ARG A 336 41.78 -11.86 -1.21
C ARG A 336 40.77 -12.99 -1.34
N VAL A 337 40.39 -13.59 -0.22
CA VAL A 337 39.38 -14.66 -0.13
C VAL A 337 38.28 -14.29 0.86
N ALA A 338 37.04 -14.28 0.41
CA ALA A 338 35.87 -14.01 1.22
C ALA A 338 35.07 -15.29 1.46
N GLN A 339 34.93 -15.67 2.73
CA GLN A 339 34.11 -16.82 3.10
C GLN A 339 32.62 -16.50 2.91
N VAL A 340 31.94 -17.33 2.14
CA VAL A 340 30.50 -17.31 1.95
C VAL A 340 29.89 -18.02 3.14
N THR A 341 29.09 -17.30 3.92
CA THR A 341 28.37 -17.91 5.03
C THR A 341 27.02 -18.41 4.55
N VAL A 342 26.70 -19.66 4.83
CA VAL A 342 25.39 -20.26 4.57
C VAL A 342 24.73 -20.63 5.89
N ARG A 343 23.40 -20.69 5.87
CA ARG A 343 22.56 -21.20 6.96
C ARG A 343 21.52 -22.15 6.39
N THR A 344 21.15 -23.15 7.17
CA THR A 344 20.00 -23.98 6.85
C THR A 344 18.72 -23.21 7.12
N LYS A 345 17.69 -23.47 6.32
CA LYS A 345 16.33 -22.99 6.53
C LYS A 345 15.42 -24.20 6.51
N SER A 346 14.71 -24.41 7.61
CA SER A 346 13.79 -25.54 7.70
C SER A 346 12.56 -25.36 6.81
N PRO A 347 12.02 -26.47 6.29
CA PRO A 347 10.75 -26.47 5.59
C PRO A 347 9.61 -26.07 6.53
N SER A 348 8.56 -25.49 5.97
CA SER A 348 7.35 -25.13 6.72
C SER A 348 6.62 -26.37 7.26
N ARG A 349 6.75 -27.52 6.57
CA ARG A 349 6.26 -28.82 7.04
C ARG A 349 7.39 -29.83 6.98
N THR A 350 7.76 -30.32 8.16
CA THR A 350 8.77 -31.35 8.36
C THR A 350 8.24 -32.73 7.99
N THR A 351 9.16 -33.68 7.78
CA THR A 351 8.82 -35.09 7.58
C THR A 351 8.10 -35.68 8.80
N ALA A 352 8.45 -35.25 10.01
CA ALA A 352 7.83 -35.71 11.24
C ALA A 352 6.37 -35.26 11.33
N GLU A 353 6.09 -33.99 11.03
CA GLU A 353 4.72 -33.46 10.98
C GLU A 353 3.89 -34.17 9.91
N ALA A 354 4.42 -34.33 8.70
CA ALA A 354 3.71 -35.04 7.62
C ALA A 354 3.36 -36.50 7.98
N ARG A 355 4.25 -37.20 8.71
CA ARG A 355 3.94 -38.53 9.24
C ARG A 355 2.87 -38.48 10.34
N ALA A 356 2.94 -37.50 11.24
CA ALA A 356 1.98 -37.30 12.33
C ALA A 356 0.57 -36.95 11.82
N MET A 357 0.44 -36.42 10.60
CA MET A 357 -0.86 -36.17 9.97
C MET A 357 -1.69 -37.44 9.75
N GLY A 358 -1.06 -38.62 9.66
CA GLY A 358 -1.75 -39.91 9.60
C GLY A 358 -2.48 -40.20 8.27
N ILE A 359 -2.01 -39.63 7.17
CA ILE A 359 -2.58 -39.88 5.83
C ILE A 359 -1.93 -41.15 5.27
N THR A 360 -2.65 -42.27 5.32
CA THR A 360 -2.10 -43.61 5.01
C THR A 360 -2.83 -44.34 3.89
N GLY A 361 -4.14 -44.10 3.70
CA GLY A 361 -4.96 -44.83 2.73
C GLY A 361 -6.20 -44.08 2.26
N LEU A 362 -6.97 -44.71 1.39
CA LEU A 362 -8.20 -44.13 0.83
C LEU A 362 -9.31 -44.11 1.89
N VAL A 363 -10.04 -43.00 1.99
CA VAL A 363 -11.20 -42.82 2.87
C VAL A 363 -12.48 -42.74 2.05
N GLY A 364 -12.46 -42.07 0.90
CA GLY A 364 -13.57 -42.05 -0.05
C GLY A 364 -13.09 -41.68 -1.45
N THR A 365 -13.84 -42.12 -2.46
CA THR A 365 -13.56 -41.87 -3.87
C THR A 365 -14.87 -41.66 -4.60
N TYR A 366 -14.86 -40.79 -5.61
CA TYR A 366 -15.94 -40.72 -6.56
C TYR A 366 -15.43 -40.24 -7.92
N GLY A 367 -15.97 -40.82 -8.98
CA GLY A 367 -15.65 -40.49 -10.35
C GLY A 367 -16.86 -39.95 -11.11
N THR A 368 -16.66 -38.94 -11.94
CA THR A 368 -17.64 -38.53 -12.95
C THR A 368 -17.01 -38.56 -14.32
N ILE A 369 -17.82 -38.84 -15.35
CA ILE A 369 -17.44 -38.71 -16.75
C ILE A 369 -17.78 -37.28 -17.17
N TYR A 370 -16.87 -36.62 -17.89
CA TYR A 370 -17.10 -35.29 -18.44
C TYR A 370 -16.84 -35.26 -19.95
N GLY A 371 -17.57 -34.41 -20.64
CA GLY A 371 -17.37 -34.11 -22.06
C GLY A 371 -17.82 -32.67 -22.36
N GLY A 372 -18.08 -32.39 -23.63
CA GLY A 372 -18.50 -31.07 -24.09
C GLY A 372 -17.40 -30.29 -24.77
N GLU A 373 -17.64 -29.01 -24.99
CA GLU A 373 -16.73 -28.14 -25.73
C GLU A 373 -15.37 -27.92 -25.01
N PRO A 374 -14.32 -27.54 -25.76
CA PRO A 374 -12.98 -27.37 -25.22
C PRO A 374 -12.89 -26.43 -24.00
N ASN A 375 -13.64 -25.32 -23.99
CA ASN A 375 -13.62 -24.37 -22.88
C ASN A 375 -14.19 -24.96 -21.59
N ARG A 376 -15.29 -25.71 -21.68
CA ARG A 376 -15.88 -26.45 -20.55
C ARG A 376 -14.88 -27.46 -20.00
N ILE A 377 -14.26 -28.25 -20.87
CA ILE A 377 -13.25 -29.25 -20.47
C ILE A 377 -12.10 -28.56 -19.75
N HIS A 378 -11.55 -27.48 -20.33
CA HIS A 378 -10.49 -26.69 -19.71
C HIS A 378 -10.87 -26.21 -18.30
N ASN A 379 -12.07 -25.67 -18.12
CA ASN A 379 -12.55 -25.20 -16.82
C ASN A 379 -12.64 -26.34 -15.79
N VAL A 380 -13.18 -27.51 -16.16
CA VAL A 380 -13.23 -28.69 -15.28
C VAL A 380 -11.81 -29.08 -14.84
N GLN A 381 -10.87 -29.14 -15.77
CA GLN A 381 -9.48 -29.50 -15.48
C GLN A 381 -8.76 -28.45 -14.64
N LEU A 382 -9.04 -27.16 -14.88
CA LEU A 382 -8.52 -26.04 -14.09
C LEU A 382 -8.97 -26.15 -12.64
N VAL A 383 -10.27 -26.31 -12.40
CA VAL A 383 -10.82 -26.43 -11.04
C VAL A 383 -10.30 -27.68 -10.35
N ALA A 384 -10.18 -28.80 -11.05
CA ALA A 384 -9.59 -30.02 -10.52
C ALA A 384 -8.13 -29.80 -10.05
N ARG A 385 -7.33 -29.01 -10.80
CA ARG A 385 -5.97 -28.63 -10.39
C ARG A 385 -5.96 -27.68 -9.19
N LEU A 386 -6.92 -26.76 -9.10
CA LEU A 386 -7.01 -25.80 -7.99
C LEU A 386 -7.30 -26.48 -6.65
N ILE A 387 -8.13 -27.54 -6.64
CA ILE A 387 -8.47 -28.27 -5.41
C ILE A 387 -7.48 -29.42 -5.09
N ASP A 388 -6.67 -29.86 -6.06
CA ASP A 388 -5.72 -30.96 -5.86
C ASP A 388 -4.73 -30.65 -4.72
N ARG A 389 -4.37 -31.68 -3.97
CA ARG A 389 -3.46 -31.62 -2.81
C ARG A 389 -3.95 -30.78 -1.62
N THR A 390 -5.24 -30.47 -1.54
CA THR A 390 -5.81 -29.77 -0.38
C THR A 390 -5.70 -30.66 0.87
N LEU A 391 -5.10 -30.10 1.92
CA LEU A 391 -4.97 -30.73 3.24
C LEU A 391 -6.06 -30.19 4.17
N ILE A 392 -6.88 -31.07 4.73
CA ILE A 392 -8.03 -30.72 5.57
C ILE A 392 -7.76 -31.26 6.98
N ALA A 393 -7.52 -30.36 7.93
CA ALA A 393 -7.18 -30.75 9.31
C ALA A 393 -8.38 -31.38 10.05
N PRO A 394 -8.14 -32.21 11.08
CA PRO A 394 -9.20 -32.69 11.96
C PRO A 394 -10.05 -31.53 12.50
N GLY A 395 -11.37 -31.67 12.44
CA GLY A 395 -12.34 -30.66 12.86
C GLY A 395 -12.51 -29.46 11.92
N SER A 396 -11.69 -29.35 10.86
CA SER A 396 -11.79 -28.23 9.90
C SER A 396 -12.82 -28.49 8.81
N THR A 397 -13.40 -27.41 8.29
CA THR A 397 -14.33 -27.44 7.15
C THR A 397 -13.56 -27.26 5.84
N PHE A 398 -13.81 -28.13 4.88
CA PHE A 398 -13.49 -27.85 3.48
C PHE A 398 -14.59 -26.99 2.88
N SER A 399 -14.22 -25.92 2.19
CA SER A 399 -15.10 -25.09 1.37
C SER A 399 -14.59 -25.11 -0.08
N PHE A 400 -15.49 -25.44 -1.00
CA PHE A 400 -15.16 -25.49 -2.41
C PHE A 400 -14.83 -24.10 -2.95
N ASN A 401 -15.63 -23.09 -2.59
CA ASN A 401 -15.42 -21.71 -3.01
C ASN A 401 -14.19 -21.06 -2.35
N GLU A 402 -13.85 -21.37 -1.10
CA GLU A 402 -12.60 -20.88 -0.50
C GLU A 402 -11.36 -21.48 -1.18
N THR A 403 -11.43 -22.74 -1.59
CA THR A 403 -10.31 -23.44 -2.25
C THR A 403 -10.12 -22.98 -3.70
N THR A 404 -11.22 -22.72 -4.42
CA THR A 404 -11.17 -22.36 -5.85
C THR A 404 -11.15 -20.83 -6.08
N GLY A 405 -11.76 -20.07 -5.16
CA GLY A 405 -11.98 -18.64 -5.25
C GLY A 405 -12.97 -18.23 -6.37
N GLU A 406 -13.00 -16.92 -6.63
CA GLU A 406 -13.78 -16.33 -7.73
C GLU A 406 -13.32 -16.86 -9.10
N ARG A 407 -14.28 -17.05 -10.03
CA ARG A 407 -14.04 -17.52 -11.40
C ARG A 407 -13.83 -16.29 -12.30
N THR A 408 -12.58 -15.98 -12.62
CA THR A 408 -12.23 -14.82 -13.47
C THR A 408 -11.31 -15.22 -14.62
N THR A 409 -11.29 -14.40 -15.68
CA THR A 409 -10.41 -14.60 -16.84
C THR A 409 -8.92 -14.57 -16.45
N GLU A 410 -8.52 -13.76 -15.46
CA GLU A 410 -7.13 -13.67 -14.98
C GLU A 410 -6.67 -14.97 -14.31
N LYS A 411 -7.60 -15.72 -13.71
CA LYS A 411 -7.34 -17.06 -13.17
C LYS A 411 -7.41 -18.16 -14.24
N GLY A 412 -7.69 -17.78 -15.49
CA GLY A 412 -7.70 -18.67 -16.64
C GLY A 412 -9.04 -19.37 -16.88
N PHE A 413 -10.14 -18.91 -16.28
CA PHE A 413 -11.47 -19.43 -16.63
C PHE A 413 -11.89 -18.95 -18.02
N LEU A 414 -12.56 -19.82 -18.76
CA LEU A 414 -13.07 -19.56 -20.10
C LEU A 414 -14.59 -19.57 -20.12
N ASP A 415 -15.18 -18.87 -21.09
CA ASP A 415 -16.62 -18.91 -21.33
C ASP A 415 -17.04 -20.28 -21.84
N ALA A 416 -18.05 -20.85 -21.19
CA ALA A 416 -18.65 -22.12 -21.54
C ALA A 416 -20.12 -22.15 -21.12
N PRO A 417 -20.93 -23.11 -21.58
CA PRO A 417 -22.30 -23.27 -21.12
C PRO A 417 -22.39 -23.40 -19.59
N VAL A 418 -23.18 -22.51 -18.98
CA VAL A 418 -23.50 -22.41 -17.54
C VAL A 418 -25.02 -22.33 -17.37
N ILE A 419 -25.52 -22.76 -16.22
CA ILE A 419 -26.94 -22.61 -15.89
C ILE A 419 -27.08 -21.42 -14.95
N ILE A 420 -27.66 -20.32 -15.43
CA ILE A 420 -27.91 -19.10 -14.66
C ILE A 420 -29.42 -18.95 -14.50
N ASN A 421 -29.91 -18.85 -13.26
CA ASN A 421 -31.34 -18.72 -12.95
C ASN A 421 -32.27 -19.81 -13.51
N GLY A 422 -31.72 -20.96 -13.92
CA GLY A 422 -32.48 -22.06 -14.51
C GLY A 422 -32.49 -22.06 -16.04
N GLU A 423 -31.72 -21.19 -16.69
CA GLU A 423 -31.57 -21.16 -18.15
C GLU A 423 -30.11 -21.47 -18.54
N LEU A 424 -29.93 -22.18 -19.65
CA LEU A 424 -28.61 -22.44 -20.22
C LEU A 424 -28.11 -21.17 -20.92
N GLN A 425 -27.01 -20.60 -20.42
CA GLN A 425 -26.37 -19.40 -20.94
C GLN A 425 -24.87 -19.66 -21.14
N THR A 426 -24.20 -18.79 -21.89
CA THR A 426 -22.72 -18.82 -21.95
C THR A 426 -22.17 -17.94 -20.83
N GLY A 427 -21.19 -18.44 -20.08
CA GLY A 427 -20.54 -17.67 -19.03
C GLY A 427 -19.28 -18.33 -18.49
N LEU A 428 -18.55 -17.58 -17.68
CA LEU A 428 -17.26 -18.02 -17.14
C LEU A 428 -17.43 -19.21 -16.18
N GLY A 429 -16.64 -20.27 -16.41
CA GLY A 429 -16.59 -21.41 -15.51
C GLY A 429 -17.66 -22.48 -15.75
N GLY A 430 -18.23 -22.56 -16.95
CA GLY A 430 -19.02 -23.73 -17.37
C GLY A 430 -18.28 -25.03 -17.07
N GLY A 431 -18.93 -25.96 -16.36
CA GLY A 431 -18.35 -27.23 -15.90
C GLY A 431 -17.90 -27.27 -14.44
N VAL A 432 -17.78 -26.14 -13.73
CA VAL A 432 -17.35 -26.12 -12.30
C VAL A 432 -18.27 -26.95 -11.41
N CYS A 433 -19.59 -26.91 -11.62
CA CYS A 433 -20.55 -27.65 -10.80
C CYS A 433 -20.41 -29.17 -10.90
N GLN A 434 -19.81 -29.68 -11.98
CA GLN A 434 -19.46 -31.09 -12.08
C GLN A 434 -18.35 -31.46 -11.10
N VAL A 435 -17.36 -30.58 -10.94
CA VAL A 435 -16.26 -30.81 -9.99
C VAL A 435 -16.78 -30.76 -8.56
N SER A 436 -17.63 -29.80 -8.20
CA SER A 436 -18.28 -29.78 -6.88
C SER A 436 -19.15 -31.03 -6.66
N THR A 437 -19.92 -31.46 -7.65
CA THR A 437 -20.70 -32.71 -7.55
C THR A 437 -19.80 -33.92 -7.32
N THR A 438 -18.64 -34.00 -7.98
CA THR A 438 -17.68 -35.09 -7.78
C THR A 438 -17.07 -35.04 -6.37
N VAL A 439 -16.71 -33.85 -5.88
CA VAL A 439 -16.20 -33.64 -4.51
C VAL A 439 -17.25 -33.99 -3.46
N PHE A 440 -18.49 -33.56 -3.66
CA PHE A 440 -19.62 -33.87 -2.78
C PHE A 440 -19.78 -35.37 -2.65
N ASN A 441 -19.81 -36.09 -3.77
CA ASN A 441 -19.97 -37.54 -3.74
C ASN A 441 -18.76 -38.26 -3.14
N ALA A 442 -17.52 -37.79 -3.35
CA ALA A 442 -16.36 -38.36 -2.67
C ALA A 442 -16.42 -38.18 -1.14
N ALA A 443 -16.88 -37.02 -0.66
CA ALA A 443 -17.13 -36.77 0.75
C ALA A 443 -18.35 -37.54 1.28
N TYR A 444 -19.36 -37.75 0.42
CA TYR A 444 -20.55 -38.52 0.71
C TYR A 444 -20.19 -39.97 1.02
N GLU A 445 -19.42 -40.61 0.11
CA GLU A 445 -18.95 -42.00 0.23
C GLU A 445 -17.90 -42.17 1.34
N ALA A 446 -17.13 -41.12 1.63
CA ALA A 446 -16.25 -41.09 2.81
C ALA A 446 -17.02 -41.08 4.15
N GLY A 447 -18.34 -40.90 4.11
CA GLY A 447 -19.19 -40.78 5.30
C GLY A 447 -18.90 -39.52 6.11
N LEU A 448 -18.43 -38.44 5.48
CA LEU A 448 -18.14 -37.16 6.15
C LEU A 448 -19.42 -36.35 6.36
N LYS A 449 -19.39 -35.47 7.37
CA LYS A 449 -20.50 -34.55 7.65
C LYS A 449 -20.55 -33.44 6.59
N ILE A 450 -21.57 -33.47 5.75
CA ILE A 450 -21.83 -32.39 4.78
C ILE A 450 -22.57 -31.27 5.49
N THR A 451 -22.05 -30.04 5.40
CA THR A 451 -22.60 -28.88 6.13
C THR A 451 -23.27 -27.86 5.22
N ALA A 452 -22.94 -27.85 3.92
CA ALA A 452 -23.67 -27.07 2.92
C ALA A 452 -23.68 -27.82 1.58
N ARG A 453 -24.86 -27.95 0.99
CA ARG A 453 -25.08 -28.51 -0.34
C ARG A 453 -26.38 -27.96 -0.92
N THR A 454 -26.37 -27.61 -2.19
CA THR A 454 -27.54 -27.19 -2.96
C THR A 454 -27.64 -28.02 -4.23
N ASN A 455 -28.84 -28.50 -4.61
CA ASN A 455 -29.05 -29.15 -5.91
C ASN A 455 -29.04 -28.12 -7.06
N HIS A 456 -28.81 -28.59 -8.27
CA HIS A 456 -29.04 -27.80 -9.48
C HIS A 456 -30.53 -27.47 -9.62
N ALA A 457 -30.80 -26.32 -10.24
CA ALA A 457 -32.17 -25.92 -10.54
C ALA A 457 -32.83 -26.81 -11.60
N LEU A 458 -32.05 -27.41 -12.50
CA LEU A 458 -32.50 -28.33 -13.54
C LEU A 458 -32.06 -29.75 -13.22
N TYR A 459 -32.85 -30.74 -13.66
CA TYR A 459 -32.50 -32.15 -13.49
C TYR A 459 -31.41 -32.56 -14.47
N ILE A 460 -30.38 -33.23 -13.97
CA ILE A 460 -29.25 -33.70 -14.76
C ILE A 460 -29.13 -35.22 -14.55
N ASP A 461 -29.40 -35.97 -15.60
CA ASP A 461 -29.61 -37.43 -15.59
C ASP A 461 -28.37 -38.26 -15.23
N HIS A 462 -27.17 -37.77 -15.53
CA HIS A 462 -25.92 -38.49 -15.28
C HIS A 462 -25.38 -38.34 -13.86
N TYR A 463 -26.05 -37.60 -12.98
CA TYR A 463 -25.75 -37.60 -11.55
C TYR A 463 -26.68 -38.56 -10.81
N PRO A 464 -26.21 -39.22 -9.73
CA PRO A 464 -27.10 -40.03 -8.92
C PRO A 464 -28.22 -39.15 -8.35
N LEU A 465 -29.43 -39.71 -8.26
CA LEU A 465 -30.61 -38.98 -7.82
C LEU A 465 -30.39 -38.34 -6.44
N ALA A 466 -30.78 -37.07 -6.32
CA ALA A 466 -30.59 -36.21 -5.15
C ALA A 466 -29.14 -36.00 -4.69
N ARG A 467 -28.13 -36.38 -5.49
CA ARG A 467 -26.71 -36.33 -5.12
C ARG A 467 -25.85 -35.42 -6.02
N ASP A 468 -26.47 -34.47 -6.67
CA ASP A 468 -25.80 -33.38 -7.37
C ASP A 468 -25.46 -32.22 -6.42
N ALA A 469 -24.44 -31.42 -6.70
CA ALA A 469 -24.08 -30.26 -5.89
C ALA A 469 -23.66 -29.09 -6.76
N THR A 470 -24.46 -28.02 -6.78
CA THR A 470 -24.16 -26.78 -7.51
C THR A 470 -23.39 -25.80 -6.63
N VAL A 471 -22.56 -24.95 -7.27
CA VAL A 471 -21.79 -23.90 -6.60
C VAL A 471 -21.79 -22.62 -7.45
N ASN A 472 -21.86 -21.47 -6.79
CA ASN A 472 -21.74 -20.14 -7.37
C ASN A 472 -20.97 -19.27 -6.39
N TYR A 473 -19.91 -18.59 -6.84
CA TYR A 473 -19.09 -17.78 -5.94
C TYR A 473 -19.74 -16.39 -5.72
N PRO A 474 -19.77 -15.86 -4.49
CA PRO A 474 -19.41 -16.51 -3.23
C PRO A 474 -20.59 -17.26 -2.56
N ASP A 475 -21.81 -17.09 -3.06
CA ASP A 475 -23.05 -17.35 -2.31
C ASP A 475 -23.43 -18.82 -2.15
N LEU A 476 -23.27 -19.64 -3.19
CA LEU A 476 -23.61 -21.07 -3.18
C LEU A 476 -22.32 -21.89 -3.09
N ASP A 477 -22.11 -22.53 -1.95
CA ASP A 477 -20.90 -23.29 -1.66
C ASP A 477 -21.21 -24.76 -1.33
N LEU A 478 -20.22 -25.62 -1.58
CA LEU A 478 -20.19 -26.98 -1.10
C LEU A 478 -19.23 -27.05 0.09
N ARG A 479 -19.75 -27.47 1.25
CA ARG A 479 -18.96 -27.58 2.48
C ARG A 479 -19.15 -28.92 3.18
N PHE A 480 -18.06 -29.45 3.69
CA PHE A 480 -18.06 -30.62 4.57
C PHE A 480 -16.97 -30.51 5.63
N VAL A 481 -17.18 -31.16 6.77
CA VAL A 481 -16.23 -31.16 7.90
C VAL A 481 -15.40 -32.44 7.86
N ASN A 482 -14.09 -32.32 8.05
CA ASN A 482 -13.26 -33.46 8.43
C ASN A 482 -13.52 -33.79 9.91
N ASP A 483 -14.58 -34.54 10.18
CA ASP A 483 -14.94 -35.03 11.52
C ASP A 483 -14.17 -36.31 11.92
N THR A 484 -13.07 -36.61 11.22
CA THR A 484 -12.16 -37.71 11.55
C THR A 484 -11.02 -37.23 12.45
N PRO A 485 -10.36 -38.11 13.23
CA PRO A 485 -9.30 -37.69 14.15
C PRO A 485 -7.97 -37.35 13.45
N ARG A 486 -7.85 -37.54 12.14
CA ARG A 486 -6.61 -37.38 11.35
C ARG A 486 -6.84 -36.50 10.14
N TRP A 487 -5.76 -36.04 9.53
CA TRP A 487 -5.85 -35.17 8.36
C TRP A 487 -6.40 -35.92 7.15
N LEU A 488 -7.09 -35.18 6.28
CA LEU A 488 -7.45 -35.65 4.95
C LEU A 488 -6.62 -34.91 3.89
N LEU A 489 -6.31 -35.62 2.80
CA LEU A 489 -5.71 -35.10 1.58
C LEU A 489 -6.69 -35.33 0.43
N LEU A 490 -7.18 -34.23 -0.15
CA LEU A 490 -7.96 -34.29 -1.38
C LEU A 490 -7.00 -34.38 -2.57
N ARG A 491 -7.20 -35.39 -3.41
CA ARG A 491 -6.49 -35.57 -4.67
C ARG A 491 -7.46 -35.64 -5.83
N THR A 492 -7.11 -35.00 -6.93
CA THR A 492 -7.84 -35.12 -8.19
C THR A 492 -7.01 -35.88 -9.21
N PHE A 493 -7.69 -36.70 -10.01
CA PHE A 493 -7.12 -37.41 -11.13
C PHE A 493 -7.99 -37.11 -12.35
N VAL A 494 -7.38 -36.47 -13.33
CA VAL A 494 -8.06 -35.95 -14.51
C VAL A 494 -7.61 -36.80 -15.70
N GLY A 495 -8.51 -37.62 -16.23
CA GLY A 495 -8.36 -38.33 -17.50
C GLY A 495 -8.81 -37.46 -18.67
N SER A 496 -8.82 -38.02 -19.88
CA SER A 496 -9.31 -37.33 -21.10
C SER A 496 -10.81 -37.03 -21.07
N SER A 497 -11.60 -37.89 -20.42
CA SER A 497 -13.07 -37.79 -20.34
C SER A 497 -13.62 -38.10 -18.95
N SER A 498 -12.77 -38.13 -17.92
CA SER A 498 -13.20 -38.45 -16.55
C SER A 498 -12.42 -37.67 -15.50
N LEU A 499 -13.10 -37.39 -14.39
CA LEU A 499 -12.55 -36.79 -13.20
C LEU A 499 -12.80 -37.73 -12.02
N THR A 500 -11.75 -38.09 -11.30
CA THR A 500 -11.86 -38.81 -10.03
C THR A 500 -11.36 -37.92 -8.90
N VAL A 501 -12.14 -37.83 -7.83
CA VAL A 501 -11.74 -37.18 -6.58
C VAL A 501 -11.56 -38.25 -5.51
N ASN A 502 -10.38 -38.30 -4.92
CA ASN A 502 -10.06 -39.19 -3.81
C ASN A 502 -9.78 -38.37 -2.55
N LEU A 503 -10.35 -38.80 -1.43
CA LEU A 503 -10.00 -38.34 -0.09
C LEU A 503 -9.11 -39.41 0.56
N TYR A 504 -7.87 -39.08 0.85
CA TYR A 504 -6.93 -39.94 1.56
C TYR A 504 -6.78 -39.49 3.01
N GLY A 505 -6.60 -40.44 3.93
CA GLY A 505 -6.49 -40.19 5.37
C GLY A 505 -6.12 -41.48 6.10
N THR A 506 -6.44 -41.58 7.39
CA THR A 506 -6.48 -42.89 8.04
C THR A 506 -7.82 -43.56 7.68
N PRO A 507 -7.83 -44.74 7.04
CA PRO A 507 -9.07 -45.43 6.71
C PRO A 507 -9.96 -45.60 7.95
N THR A 508 -11.15 -45.03 7.92
CA THR A 508 -12.06 -44.98 9.08
C THR A 508 -12.91 -46.24 9.21
N GLY A 509 -13.06 -47.00 8.12
CA GLY A 509 -13.97 -48.14 8.03
C GLY A 509 -15.44 -47.75 8.24
N ARG A 510 -15.80 -46.49 7.98
CA ARG A 510 -17.20 -46.04 8.00
C ARG A 510 -17.98 -46.80 6.91
N ARG A 511 -19.21 -47.21 7.25
CA ARG A 511 -20.15 -47.81 6.29
C ARG A 511 -21.22 -46.77 5.94
N VAL A 512 -21.41 -46.54 4.64
CA VAL A 512 -22.43 -45.62 4.13
C VAL A 512 -23.53 -46.45 3.49
N GLU A 513 -24.77 -46.23 3.93
CA GLU A 513 -25.98 -46.80 3.36
C GLU A 513 -26.84 -45.66 2.82
N SER A 514 -27.46 -45.87 1.65
CA SER A 514 -28.27 -44.86 0.99
C SER A 514 -29.62 -45.45 0.58
N GLU A 515 -30.68 -44.73 0.88
CA GLU A 515 -32.04 -45.03 0.43
C GLU A 515 -32.52 -43.86 -0.43
N THR A 516 -32.83 -44.13 -1.70
CA THR A 516 -33.16 -43.09 -2.68
C THR A 516 -34.61 -43.23 -3.12
N ALA A 517 -35.38 -42.16 -2.96
CA ALA A 517 -36.74 -42.09 -3.46
C ALA A 517 -36.76 -41.99 -4.99
N PRO A 518 -37.76 -42.55 -5.68
CA PRO A 518 -37.89 -42.41 -7.12
C PRO A 518 -38.00 -40.94 -7.54
N LEU A 519 -37.61 -40.64 -8.78
CA LEU A 519 -37.82 -39.33 -9.37
C LEU A 519 -39.30 -39.16 -9.74
N VAL A 520 -39.96 -38.17 -9.15
CA VAL A 520 -41.40 -37.92 -9.33
C VAL A 520 -41.63 -36.62 -10.08
N THR A 521 -42.54 -36.64 -11.07
CA THR A 521 -43.02 -35.42 -11.73
C THR A 521 -43.99 -34.68 -10.82
N THR A 522 -43.73 -33.40 -10.55
CA THR A 522 -44.50 -32.61 -9.57
C THR A 522 -45.46 -31.61 -10.19
N GLY A 523 -45.55 -31.55 -11.52
CA GLY A 523 -46.40 -30.61 -12.25
C GLY A 523 -46.33 -30.80 -13.76
N SER A 524 -47.15 -30.04 -14.49
CA SER A 524 -47.12 -30.00 -15.95
C SER A 524 -45.88 -29.26 -16.47
N VAL A 525 -45.52 -29.51 -17.73
CA VAL A 525 -44.49 -28.75 -18.42
C VAL A 525 -44.94 -27.28 -18.51
N PRO A 526 -44.11 -26.31 -18.08
CA PRO A 526 -44.46 -24.90 -18.21
C PRO A 526 -44.44 -24.45 -19.70
N GLU A 527 -45.32 -23.54 -20.09
CA GLU A 527 -45.40 -23.02 -21.47
C GLU A 527 -44.94 -21.56 -21.56
N LYS A 528 -44.19 -21.21 -22.61
CA LYS A 528 -43.82 -19.84 -22.95
C LYS A 528 -44.26 -19.55 -24.39
N ARG A 529 -45.22 -18.63 -24.55
CA ARG A 529 -45.75 -18.25 -25.86
C ARG A 529 -45.13 -16.94 -26.33
N ILE A 530 -44.52 -16.94 -27.50
CA ILE A 530 -43.89 -15.78 -28.15
C ILE A 530 -44.77 -15.36 -29.33
N SER A 531 -45.19 -14.10 -29.40
CA SER A 531 -45.98 -13.62 -30.54
C SER A 531 -45.14 -13.54 -31.80
N ASP A 532 -45.68 -14.04 -32.92
CA ASP A 532 -44.99 -14.08 -34.21
C ASP A 532 -45.87 -13.46 -35.32
N PRO A 533 -45.48 -12.32 -35.90
CA PRO A 533 -46.23 -11.64 -36.95
C PRO A 533 -46.11 -12.31 -38.33
N GLU A 534 -45.26 -13.32 -38.50
CA GLU A 534 -45.12 -14.07 -39.75
C GLU A 534 -46.10 -15.25 -39.85
N LEU A 535 -46.50 -15.81 -38.70
CA LEU A 535 -47.46 -16.90 -38.58
C LEU A 535 -48.90 -16.39 -38.57
N TYR A 536 -49.82 -17.12 -39.21
CA TYR A 536 -51.23 -16.73 -39.22
C TYR A 536 -51.89 -16.87 -37.85
N ALA A 537 -52.88 -16.03 -37.56
CA ALA A 537 -53.69 -16.12 -36.37
C ALA A 537 -54.30 -17.52 -36.22
N GLY A 538 -54.07 -18.13 -35.05
CA GLY A 538 -54.44 -19.51 -34.73
C GLY A 538 -53.37 -20.56 -35.08
N GLU A 539 -52.28 -20.19 -35.76
CA GLU A 539 -51.10 -21.06 -35.93
C GLU A 539 -50.22 -21.01 -34.69
N THR A 540 -49.72 -22.17 -34.29
CA THR A 540 -48.73 -22.29 -33.22
C THR A 540 -47.64 -23.24 -33.68
N VAL A 541 -46.40 -22.77 -33.63
CA VAL A 541 -45.21 -23.57 -33.94
C VAL A 541 -44.42 -23.74 -32.65
N VAL A 542 -44.24 -24.97 -32.21
CA VAL A 542 -43.35 -25.27 -31.08
C VAL A 542 -41.91 -25.12 -31.56
N GLU A 543 -41.18 -24.22 -30.91
CA GLU A 543 -39.77 -23.95 -31.20
C GLU A 543 -38.86 -24.87 -30.37
N GLU A 544 -39.20 -25.06 -29.09
CA GLU A 544 -38.45 -25.88 -28.15
C GLU A 544 -39.41 -26.64 -27.24
N TYR A 545 -39.15 -27.93 -27.01
CA TYR A 545 -39.92 -28.74 -26.07
C TYR A 545 -39.30 -28.69 -24.68
N GLY A 546 -40.12 -28.34 -23.69
CA GLY A 546 -39.72 -28.30 -22.28
C GLY A 546 -39.82 -29.64 -21.58
N SER A 547 -39.43 -29.65 -20.30
CA SER A 547 -39.50 -30.80 -19.41
C SER A 547 -40.30 -30.46 -18.14
N PRO A 548 -41.01 -31.41 -17.53
CA PRO A 548 -41.82 -31.09 -16.35
C PRO A 548 -40.93 -30.92 -15.11
N PRO A 549 -41.37 -30.16 -14.10
CA PRO A 549 -40.68 -30.10 -12.81
C PRO A 549 -40.68 -31.47 -12.13
N ARG A 550 -39.56 -31.79 -11.46
CA ARG A 550 -39.34 -33.09 -10.82
C ARG A 550 -38.79 -32.95 -9.41
N SER A 551 -39.04 -33.93 -8.56
CA SER A 551 -38.42 -34.02 -7.23
C SER A 551 -38.00 -35.44 -6.89
N THR A 552 -37.02 -35.56 -6.00
CA THR A 552 -36.51 -36.83 -5.45
C THR A 552 -35.80 -36.53 -4.14
N SER A 553 -35.54 -37.55 -3.33
CA SER A 553 -34.77 -37.43 -2.10
C SER A 553 -33.84 -38.62 -1.90
N VAL A 554 -32.80 -38.42 -1.10
CA VAL A 554 -31.92 -39.48 -0.63
C VAL A 554 -31.69 -39.34 0.86
N ARG A 555 -31.86 -40.44 1.59
CA ARG A 555 -31.47 -40.59 2.98
C ARG A 555 -30.14 -41.34 3.05
N ARG A 556 -29.19 -40.83 3.81
CA ARG A 556 -27.87 -41.44 4.04
C ARG A 556 -27.71 -41.77 5.51
N LEU A 557 -27.41 -43.04 5.79
CA LEU A 557 -27.02 -43.51 7.10
C LEU A 557 -25.52 -43.81 7.09
N VAL A 558 -24.78 -43.23 8.05
CA VAL A 558 -23.34 -43.46 8.18
C VAL A 558 -23.06 -44.14 9.52
N TYR A 559 -22.42 -45.30 9.48
CA TYR A 559 -22.05 -46.06 10.67
C TYR A 559 -20.54 -46.06 10.87
N THR A 560 -20.08 -46.11 12.13
CA THR A 560 -18.70 -46.50 12.46
C THR A 560 -18.43 -47.94 12.02
N LYS A 561 -17.15 -48.32 11.99
CA LYS A 561 -16.74 -49.73 11.81
C LYS A 561 -17.40 -50.68 12.83
N SER A 562 -17.72 -50.20 14.03
CA SER A 562 -18.38 -50.97 15.09
C SER A 562 -19.91 -51.01 14.98
N GLY A 563 -20.51 -50.39 13.95
CA GLY A 563 -21.96 -50.35 13.75
C GLY A 563 -22.70 -49.23 14.49
N LYS A 564 -22.00 -48.28 15.13
CA LYS A 564 -22.64 -47.12 15.77
C LYS A 564 -23.04 -46.11 14.70
N LEU A 565 -24.30 -45.67 14.69
CA LEU A 565 -24.77 -44.60 13.80
C LEU A 565 -24.06 -43.27 14.14
N LEU A 566 -23.50 -42.62 13.13
CA LEU A 566 -22.83 -41.32 13.20
C LEU A 566 -23.70 -40.21 12.61
N HIS A 567 -24.22 -40.43 11.40
CA HIS A 567 -25.00 -39.45 10.65
C HIS A 567 -26.26 -40.12 10.09
N ASP A 568 -27.36 -39.38 10.12
CA ASP A 568 -28.64 -39.69 9.48
C ASP A 568 -29.08 -38.43 8.74
N ASP A 569 -28.65 -38.33 7.49
CA ASP A 569 -28.85 -37.16 6.67
C ASP A 569 -29.95 -37.43 5.65
N SER A 570 -30.76 -36.42 5.34
CA SER A 570 -31.74 -36.51 4.26
C SER A 570 -31.66 -35.26 3.39
N TRP A 571 -31.53 -35.44 2.08
CA TRP A 571 -31.55 -34.35 1.11
C TRP A 571 -32.72 -34.54 0.16
N SER A 572 -33.58 -33.52 0.09
CA SER A 572 -34.57 -33.40 -0.96
C SER A 572 -34.02 -32.50 -2.06
N SER A 573 -34.24 -32.89 -3.31
CA SER A 573 -33.87 -32.10 -4.49
C SER A 573 -35.13 -31.80 -5.29
N TYR A 574 -35.31 -30.53 -5.60
CA TYR A 574 -36.41 -30.04 -6.44
C TYR A 574 -35.83 -29.41 -7.69
N TYR A 575 -36.23 -29.92 -8.84
CA TYR A 575 -35.83 -29.47 -10.16
C TYR A 575 -37.00 -28.78 -10.85
N ARG A 576 -36.74 -27.59 -11.35
CA ARG A 576 -37.70 -26.79 -12.13
C ARG A 576 -37.96 -27.49 -13.47
N GLY A 577 -39.16 -27.27 -14.00
CA GLY A 577 -39.47 -27.65 -15.36
C GLY A 577 -38.87 -26.65 -16.34
N GLU A 578 -38.49 -27.14 -17.52
CA GLU A 578 -38.05 -26.33 -18.65
C GLU A 578 -39.26 -25.95 -19.50
N TYR A 579 -39.26 -24.75 -20.08
CA TYR A 579 -40.40 -24.25 -20.85
C TYR A 579 -40.51 -24.93 -22.21
N THR A 580 -41.73 -25.33 -22.58
CA THR A 580 -42.06 -25.50 -23.99
C THR A 580 -42.28 -24.11 -24.58
N VAL A 581 -41.39 -23.70 -25.49
CA VAL A 581 -41.45 -22.41 -26.17
C VAL A 581 -42.23 -22.58 -27.47
N SER A 582 -43.32 -21.83 -27.63
CA SER A 582 -44.12 -21.84 -28.85
C SER A 582 -44.31 -20.43 -29.41
N ARG A 583 -44.16 -20.30 -30.74
CA ARG A 583 -44.48 -19.09 -31.47
C ARG A 583 -45.95 -19.13 -31.89
N VAL A 584 -46.70 -18.10 -31.53
CA VAL A 584 -48.15 -17.99 -31.81
C VAL A 584 -48.38 -16.88 -32.83
N GLY A 585 -49.02 -17.23 -33.94
CA GLY A 585 -49.24 -16.33 -35.05
C GLY A 585 -50.19 -15.19 -34.74
N THR A 586 -49.83 -13.99 -35.19
CA THR A 586 -50.65 -12.77 -35.09
C THR A 586 -51.03 -12.20 -36.46
N LYS A 587 -50.55 -12.79 -37.57
CA LYS A 587 -50.88 -12.36 -38.93
C LYS A 587 -52.35 -12.67 -39.24
N PRO A 588 -53.19 -11.70 -39.61
CA PRO A 588 -54.56 -11.97 -40.01
C PRO A 588 -54.60 -12.96 -41.17
N ARG A 589 -55.45 -13.99 -41.10
CA ARG A 589 -55.69 -14.89 -42.24
C ARG A 589 -56.46 -14.12 -43.32
N PRO A 590 -56.14 -14.33 -44.61
CA PRO A 590 -56.98 -13.81 -45.68
C PRO A 590 -58.39 -14.39 -45.57
N GLU A 591 -59.41 -13.54 -45.68
CA GLU A 591 -60.81 -13.95 -45.57
C GLU A 591 -61.15 -14.97 -46.66
N PRO A 592 -61.81 -16.09 -46.31
CA PRO A 592 -62.27 -17.04 -47.31
C PRO A 592 -63.28 -16.37 -48.23
N LYS A 593 -63.02 -16.43 -49.54
CA LYS A 593 -63.90 -15.90 -50.58
C LYS A 593 -65.24 -16.67 -50.52
N PRO A 594 -66.40 -16.00 -50.41
CA PRO A 594 -67.68 -16.69 -50.22
C PRO A 594 -68.05 -17.55 -51.43
N GLU A 595 -68.31 -18.83 -51.18
CA GLU A 595 -68.86 -19.79 -52.13
C GLU A 595 -70.38 -19.52 -52.29
N PRO A 596 -70.93 -19.49 -53.52
CA PRO A 596 -72.37 -19.25 -53.73
C PRO A 596 -73.23 -20.40 -53.18
N PRO A 597 -74.46 -20.12 -52.71
CA PRO A 597 -75.19 -21.03 -51.83
C PRO A 597 -75.82 -22.21 -52.57
N ALA A 598 -75.54 -23.43 -52.09
CA ALA A 598 -76.32 -24.62 -52.43
C ALA A 598 -77.41 -24.85 -51.37
N ALA A 599 -78.63 -25.02 -51.87
CA ALA A 599 -79.84 -25.28 -51.11
C ALA A 599 -79.84 -26.67 -50.46
N GLY A 600 -80.28 -26.71 -49.20
CA GLY A 600 -81.39 -27.54 -48.73
C GLY A 600 -81.35 -29.06 -48.94
N THR A 601 -81.19 -29.74 -47.81
CA THR A 601 -81.90 -30.98 -47.38
C THR A 601 -81.62 -32.30 -48.09
N GLY A 602 -81.31 -33.34 -47.30
CA GLY A 602 -81.50 -34.72 -47.76
C GLY A 602 -80.69 -35.79 -47.03
N LYS A 603 -81.24 -36.24 -45.90
CA LYS A 603 -81.12 -37.55 -45.24
C LYS A 603 -80.15 -38.62 -45.81
N THR A 604 -79.34 -39.13 -44.88
CA THR A 604 -79.18 -40.54 -44.47
C THR A 604 -79.28 -41.63 -45.54
N GLU A 605 -78.17 -42.36 -45.78
CA GLU A 605 -78.22 -43.82 -45.84
C GLU A 605 -76.84 -44.46 -45.68
N THR A 606 -76.90 -45.76 -45.43
CA THR A 606 -76.07 -46.61 -44.59
C THR A 606 -75.32 -47.66 -45.42
N THR A 607 -74.02 -47.84 -45.11
CA THR A 607 -73.24 -49.11 -45.17
C THR A 607 -72.84 -49.71 -46.55
N PRO A 608 -71.85 -50.65 -46.61
CA PRO A 608 -70.70 -50.66 -47.55
C PRO A 608 -70.83 -51.92 -48.49
N PRO A 609 -69.81 -52.64 -49.06
CA PRO A 609 -68.34 -52.67 -48.86
C PRO A 609 -67.48 -53.00 -50.13
N ALA A 610 -66.27 -53.52 -49.89
CA ALA A 610 -65.24 -54.13 -50.77
C ALA A 610 -64.15 -53.14 -51.25
N THR A 611 -62.91 -53.14 -50.76
CA THR A 611 -61.83 -54.16 -50.67
C THR A 611 -61.23 -54.56 -52.03
N THR A 612 -60.03 -54.03 -52.34
CA THR A 612 -58.89 -54.76 -52.95
C THR A 612 -57.62 -53.87 -52.85
N THR A 613 -56.63 -54.14 -51.99
CA THR A 613 -55.36 -54.87 -52.25
C THR A 613 -54.67 -54.48 -53.57
N THR A 614 -53.45 -53.93 -53.63
CA THR A 614 -52.14 -54.59 -53.40
C THR A 614 -51.02 -53.53 -53.58
N GLY A 615 -50.02 -53.44 -52.68
CA GLY A 615 -48.64 -53.93 -52.90
C GLY A 615 -47.67 -52.75 -53.15
N ALA A 616 -46.41 -52.70 -52.72
CA ALA A 616 -45.54 -53.56 -51.92
C ALA A 616 -44.36 -52.71 -51.36
N ASN A 617 -43.75 -53.22 -50.28
CA ASN A 617 -42.45 -52.89 -49.65
C ASN A 617 -41.25 -53.07 -50.64
N PRO A 618 -39.95 -52.76 -50.33
CA PRO A 618 -39.27 -52.72 -49.01
C PRO A 618 -38.29 -51.52 -48.82
N ASP A 619 -37.77 -51.19 -47.63
CA ASP A 619 -36.61 -51.84 -47.00
C ASP A 619 -36.50 -51.54 -45.50
N SER A 620 -36.05 -52.57 -44.81
CA SER A 620 -35.86 -52.72 -43.38
C SER A 620 -34.45 -52.31 -42.94
N LEU A 621 -34.30 -51.84 -41.70
CA LEU A 621 -33.21 -52.23 -40.80
C LEU A 621 -33.70 -52.08 -39.35
N ALA A 622 -33.57 -53.17 -38.60
CA ALA A 622 -34.05 -53.38 -37.24
C ALA A 622 -33.25 -52.60 -36.17
N PRO A 623 -33.81 -52.35 -34.98
CA PRO A 623 -33.05 -51.88 -33.82
C PRO A 623 -32.29 -53.03 -33.15
N SER A 624 -30.98 -52.83 -32.97
CA SER A 624 -30.06 -53.68 -32.23
C SER A 624 -30.38 -53.72 -30.71
N ALA A 625 -30.19 -54.91 -30.13
CA ALA A 625 -30.38 -55.25 -28.72
C ALA A 625 -29.55 -54.38 -27.74
N PRO A 626 -29.98 -54.27 -26.46
CA PRO A 626 -29.27 -53.50 -25.44
C PRO A 626 -27.94 -54.17 -25.01
N PRO A 627 -26.91 -53.39 -24.64
CA PRO A 627 -25.63 -53.93 -24.19
C PRO A 627 -25.73 -54.58 -22.80
N ALA A 628 -24.96 -55.67 -22.64
CA ALA A 628 -24.79 -56.43 -21.40
C ALA A 628 -24.14 -55.57 -20.27
N PRO A 629 -24.40 -55.91 -18.99
CA PRO A 629 -23.87 -55.17 -17.84
C PRO A 629 -22.35 -55.31 -17.70
N PRO A 630 -21.67 -54.32 -17.09
CA PRO A 630 -20.21 -54.29 -16.96
C PRO A 630 -19.68 -55.39 -16.04
N VAL A 631 -18.65 -56.08 -16.53
CA VAL A 631 -17.87 -57.12 -15.86
C VAL A 631 -17.08 -56.54 -14.69
N THR A 632 -17.28 -57.10 -13.51
CA THR A 632 -16.46 -56.89 -12.30
C THR A 632 -15.02 -57.39 -12.52
N PRO A 633 -13.98 -56.61 -12.19
CA PRO A 633 -12.61 -57.12 -12.17
C PRO A 633 -12.41 -58.10 -11.00
N PRO A 634 -11.61 -59.17 -11.16
CA PRO A 634 -11.44 -60.19 -10.14
C PRO A 634 -10.69 -59.65 -8.92
N ALA A 635 -11.12 -60.09 -7.74
CA ALA A 635 -10.42 -59.88 -6.48
C ALA A 635 -9.04 -60.56 -6.51
N PRO A 636 -7.99 -59.96 -5.95
CA PRO A 636 -6.73 -60.66 -5.72
C PRO A 636 -6.94 -61.66 -4.57
N GLN A 637 -6.79 -62.95 -4.87
CA GLN A 637 -6.59 -64.01 -3.88
C GLN A 637 -5.08 -64.15 -3.55
N PRO A 638 -4.73 -64.78 -2.41
CA PRO A 638 -3.84 -64.24 -1.36
C PRO A 638 -2.36 -64.06 -1.73
#